data_AF-A0A1M6BTP9-F1
#
_entry.id   AF-A0A1M6BTP9-F1
#
_cell.length_a   1.000
_cell.length_b   1.000
_cell.length_c   1.000
_cell.angle_alpha   90.00
_cell.angle_beta   90.00
_cell.angle_gamma   90.00
#
_symmetry.space_group_name_H-M   'P 1'
#
loop_
_entity.id
_entity.type
_entity.pdbx_description
1 polymer ?
#
loop_
_entity_poly.entity_id
_entity_poly.type
_entity_poly.pdbx_seq_one_letter_code
_entity_poly.pdbx_strand_id
1 'polypeptide(L)'
;MKKYLLHIVLFFCITQQLYSQDDGVVAFNMPSRNSLKFNRQYINPTFNFVREQNKYISFNSKREWAQFDNAQQTYLFSYSGRFRENIGAGISLFQQNYGVLTAFGGVANFAYNAVLDRDSNLTFGMNLGFYKSGINDGSVITNFPDSSLDDVPSNSVITLNPGINYGTEFLDFGLSVNNLVSYNVTSSKMIEDNPEHSFQAHIMYTGYMNSRGFFDESRFTGLVSAELRKDQTVVGAMVMLMVPKGIWFQGGYNSLYAFSAGIGLNISPQIVIEYNYEKGVGGFSTFGNAHDFTLAYKFNNRNRYDYAGDDDEEALLIPSNSKRRPIAKRRNTSKSKTSKKKVTVASDNTEANSDKVITTKVKNEINEEPVIQAQEEARAQEIEAARLKAEQEEQARIAGAARVRAAAEVKAKELEDARLKAEQDEQAKIVEAARIKAEADAKANALEEARLKAEQEERARLAEAARVRAAAEAKAKAVEAARLKAEQEERARIAEAARIKAEADAKAKAVEEARLKAEQEERARIAEEARVQAEANAKAKAVEAARLKAEQEEQARISEEAKVQAEADRKAKALEEARIQAEQARIAEEAEAKAQEAPLNEATKSLNELEKVISSTSDEQSLMLNELSAKVAIKQQDLNDLKEENDLSEKGIVSAPKAFKSVSAENAVIESLKLKINNSIEFGNAKITEIEKLYRDRLKKVKSKEDAVNVAYANAIQELKSEQIQSKNMLQNLMTTLDDIKVATDYEKRRRIKRAAYDNEDDRYFKDRATLERIKKFTQPSSQPLTSEDFNHGEALSNIQIVKNVSKVESGYYLVIAVHTDVAQRDAFLEKAVAAGQKDINFFFDVNTSKYYIYYEKYDGIGEAKTALDNNKGNKPYNSKMAMVKIEN
;
A
#
# COMPACT_ATOMS: atom_id res chain seq x y z
N MET A 1 0.96 26.55 34.63
CA MET A 1 1.69 26.52 33.33
C MET A 1 3.21 26.55 33.52
N LYS A 2 3.88 27.71 33.77
CA LYS A 2 5.36 27.83 33.70
C LYS A 2 6.21 26.74 34.40
N LYS A 3 5.82 26.21 35.58
CA LYS A 3 6.59 25.15 36.26
C LYS A 3 6.68 23.82 35.49
N TYR A 4 5.62 23.40 34.80
CA TYR A 4 5.64 22.14 34.02
C TYR A 4 6.53 22.23 32.77
N LEU A 5 6.63 23.42 32.16
CA LEU A 5 7.51 23.66 31.02
C LEU A 5 8.99 23.44 31.39
N LEU A 6 9.39 23.83 32.61
CA LEU A 6 10.75 23.65 33.11
C LEU A 6 11.12 22.17 33.23
N HIS A 7 10.18 21.32 33.67
CA HIS A 7 10.41 19.87 33.80
C HIS A 7 10.52 19.17 32.45
N ILE A 8 9.75 19.62 31.44
CA ILE A 8 9.87 19.12 30.05
C ILE A 8 11.24 19.47 29.46
N VAL A 9 11.72 20.70 29.67
CA VAL A 9 13.06 21.13 29.20
C VAL A 9 14.17 20.37 29.94
N LEU A 10 14.06 20.18 31.26
CA LEU A 10 15.09 19.47 32.04
C LEU A 10 15.22 17.99 31.65
N PHE A 11 14.12 17.34 31.24
CA PHE A 11 14.12 15.96 30.76
C PHE A 11 14.82 15.80 29.40
N PHE A 12 14.90 16.87 28.60
CA PHE A 12 15.52 16.88 27.27
C PHE A 12 17.06 17.03 27.27
N CYS A 13 17.69 17.20 28.44
CA CYS A 13 19.11 17.56 28.56
C CYS A 13 20.03 16.47 29.14
N ILE A 14 19.56 15.23 29.32
CA ILE A 14 20.32 14.15 29.99
C ILE A 14 20.47 12.87 29.11
N THR A 15 20.17 12.95 27.82
CA THR A 15 20.49 11.88 26.86
C THR A 15 21.97 11.95 26.46
N GLN A 16 22.83 11.18 27.13
CA GLN A 16 24.22 10.97 26.68
C GLN A 16 24.21 10.27 25.32
N GLN A 17 24.98 10.79 24.36
CA GLN A 17 25.07 10.19 23.03
C GLN A 17 26.01 8.98 23.03
N LEU A 18 25.42 7.78 23.05
CA LEU A 18 26.09 6.56 22.60
C LEU A 18 25.70 6.31 21.13
N TYR A 19 26.67 6.40 20.24
CA TYR A 19 26.49 6.07 18.83
C TYR A 19 26.80 4.59 18.59
N SER A 20 25.78 3.73 18.57
CA SER A 20 25.86 2.49 17.78
C SER A 20 25.42 2.74 16.34
N GLN A 21 25.94 1.90 15.43
CA GLN A 21 25.55 1.81 14.02
C GLN A 21 24.55 0.66 13.82
N ASP A 22 23.35 0.81 14.39
CA ASP A 22 22.28 -0.19 14.25
C ASP A 22 20.94 0.50 14.01
N ASP A 23 20.17 -0.01 13.05
CA ASP A 23 18.73 -0.18 13.22
C ASP A 23 18.15 -1.15 12.16
N GLY A 24 18.25 -2.45 12.44
CA GLY A 24 17.56 -3.53 11.72
C GLY A 24 16.04 -3.54 12.01
N VAL A 25 15.39 -2.38 11.94
CA VAL A 25 14.00 -2.17 12.31
C VAL A 25 13.08 -2.52 11.14
N VAL A 26 12.15 -3.44 11.35
CA VAL A 26 11.03 -3.61 10.41
C VAL A 26 10.12 -2.39 10.54
N ALA A 27 9.99 -1.64 9.44
CA ALA A 27 9.10 -0.49 9.36
C ALA A 27 7.62 -0.92 9.49
N PHE A 28 6.82 -0.10 10.16
CA PHE A 28 5.41 -0.42 10.42
C PHE A 28 4.57 -0.37 9.14
N ASN A 29 4.21 -1.55 8.63
CA ASN A 29 3.27 -1.76 7.52
C ASN A 29 2.31 -2.90 7.89
N MET A 30 1.01 -2.60 7.95
CA MET A 30 -0.03 -3.57 8.28
C MET A 30 -0.72 -4.07 7.00
N PRO A 31 -0.56 -5.33 6.58
CA PRO A 31 -1.02 -5.81 5.26
C PRO A 31 -2.55 -6.03 5.14
N SER A 32 -3.33 -5.43 6.06
CA SER A 32 -4.80 -5.43 6.14
C SER A 32 -5.43 -4.45 5.13
N ARG A 33 -5.04 -4.56 3.86
CA ARG A 33 -5.35 -3.62 2.78
C ARG A 33 -6.51 -4.02 1.86
N ASN A 34 -7.01 -5.25 1.97
CA ASN A 34 -7.97 -5.85 1.00
C ASN A 34 -9.43 -5.86 1.47
N SER A 35 -9.72 -5.49 2.72
CA SER A 35 -11.07 -5.55 3.28
C SER A 35 -11.68 -4.16 3.42
N LEU A 36 -12.78 -3.90 2.73
CA LEU A 36 -13.61 -2.71 2.98
C LEU A 36 -14.62 -2.94 4.13
N LYS A 37 -14.58 -4.11 4.80
CA LYS A 37 -15.48 -4.52 5.90
C LYS A 37 -14.78 -4.51 7.26
N PHE A 38 -13.57 -5.04 7.34
CA PHE A 38 -12.83 -5.24 8.59
C PHE A 38 -11.50 -4.50 8.61
N ASN A 39 -11.03 -4.13 9.81
CA ASN A 39 -9.71 -3.54 10.05
C ASN A 39 -9.39 -2.29 9.19
N ARG A 40 -10.46 -1.59 8.78
CA ARG A 40 -10.47 -0.48 7.82
C ARG A 40 -9.60 0.72 8.26
N GLN A 41 -9.30 0.83 9.56
CA GLN A 41 -8.38 1.84 10.11
C GLN A 41 -6.96 1.80 9.52
N TYR A 42 -6.56 0.67 8.92
CA TYR A 42 -5.27 0.54 8.21
C TYR A 42 -5.34 0.95 6.74
N ILE A 43 -6.54 1.14 6.17
CA ILE A 43 -6.74 1.74 4.84
C ILE A 43 -6.81 3.27 4.99
N ASN A 44 -7.49 3.79 6.01
CA ASN A 44 -7.37 5.18 6.45
C ASN A 44 -7.77 5.32 7.94
N PRO A 45 -7.07 6.12 8.77
CA PRO A 45 -7.36 6.26 10.21
C PRO A 45 -8.79 6.73 10.56
N THR A 46 -9.54 7.33 9.62
CA THR A 46 -10.93 7.79 9.85
C THR A 46 -11.97 6.67 9.73
N PHE A 47 -11.62 5.51 9.15
CA PHE A 47 -12.60 4.49 8.73
C PHE A 47 -13.22 3.65 9.85
N ASN A 48 -12.78 3.80 11.11
CA ASN A 48 -13.55 3.32 12.28
C ASN A 48 -14.80 4.19 12.57
N PHE A 49 -15.02 5.26 11.80
CA PHE A 49 -16.24 6.07 11.81
C PHE A 49 -16.85 6.24 10.41
N VAL A 50 -16.03 6.56 9.40
CA VAL A 50 -16.50 6.87 8.03
C VAL A 50 -17.16 5.63 7.40
N ARG A 51 -18.46 5.74 7.10
CA ARG A 51 -19.31 4.61 6.67
C ARG A 51 -19.20 3.38 7.61
N GLU A 52 -19.05 3.60 8.92
CA GLU A 52 -19.08 2.55 9.92
C GLU A 52 -20.19 2.79 10.95
N GLN A 53 -20.86 1.69 11.31
CA GLN A 53 -22.03 1.67 12.18
C GLN A 53 -21.86 0.71 13.36
N ASN A 54 -21.20 -0.41 13.12
CA ASN A 54 -21.14 -1.53 14.04
C ASN A 54 -19.89 -1.47 14.91
N LYS A 55 -19.78 -2.45 15.82
CA LYS A 55 -18.58 -2.75 16.61
C LYS A 55 -18.25 -4.21 16.38
N TYR A 56 -16.98 -4.50 16.16
CA TYR A 56 -16.50 -5.85 15.94
C TYR A 56 -15.34 -6.12 16.88
N ILE A 57 -15.33 -7.30 17.51
CA ILE A 57 -14.06 -7.98 17.78
C ILE A 57 -13.73 -8.74 16.51
N SER A 58 -12.52 -8.64 15.98
CA SER A 58 -12.07 -9.48 14.86
C SER A 58 -10.72 -10.12 15.16
N PHE A 59 -10.54 -11.34 14.68
CA PHE A 59 -9.26 -12.00 14.54
C PHE A 59 -8.99 -12.22 13.05
N ASN A 60 -7.88 -11.66 12.58
CA ASN A 60 -7.42 -11.71 11.21
C ASN A 60 -6.08 -12.45 11.15
N SER A 61 -5.92 -13.30 10.14
CA SER A 61 -4.72 -14.10 9.89
C SER A 61 -4.42 -14.08 8.40
N LYS A 62 -3.38 -13.34 8.01
CA LYS A 62 -2.89 -13.28 6.64
C LYS A 62 -1.53 -13.99 6.52
N ARG A 63 -1.44 -14.99 5.65
CA ARG A 63 -0.16 -15.56 5.18
C ARG A 63 0.07 -15.06 3.76
N GLU A 64 1.14 -14.30 3.57
CA GLU A 64 1.63 -13.89 2.26
C GLU A 64 2.56 -14.99 1.69
N TRP A 65 2.69 -15.06 0.37
CA TRP A 65 3.59 -15.99 -0.35
C TRP A 65 3.47 -17.46 0.09
N ALA A 66 2.25 -18.02 0.10
CA ALA A 66 1.94 -19.31 0.70
C ALA A 66 2.66 -20.53 0.06
N GLN A 67 3.28 -20.36 -1.11
CA GLN A 67 4.18 -21.32 -1.74
C GLN A 67 5.54 -21.49 -1.02
N PHE A 68 5.93 -20.56 -0.15
CA PHE A 68 7.21 -20.56 0.54
C PHE A 68 7.05 -20.96 2.01
N ASP A 69 8.00 -21.75 2.52
CA ASP A 69 8.15 -22.00 3.96
C ASP A 69 8.73 -20.77 4.67
N ASN A 70 8.35 -20.58 5.94
CA ASN A 70 8.65 -19.38 6.75
C ASN A 70 8.27 -18.04 6.08
N ALA A 71 7.34 -18.06 5.12
CA ALA A 71 6.79 -16.88 4.46
C ALA A 71 6.10 -15.92 5.45
N GLN A 72 6.02 -14.65 5.06
CA GLN A 72 5.50 -13.56 5.90
C GLN A 72 4.08 -13.86 6.40
N GLN A 73 3.90 -13.86 7.71
CA GLN A 73 2.61 -14.11 8.35
C GLN A 73 2.25 -13.02 9.35
N THR A 74 1.04 -12.48 9.22
CA THR A 74 0.48 -11.46 10.11
C THR A 74 -0.74 -12.03 10.83
N TYR A 75 -0.72 -11.94 12.16
CA TYR A 75 -1.88 -12.13 13.03
C TYR A 75 -2.29 -10.78 13.60
N LEU A 76 -3.60 -10.48 13.57
CA LEU A 76 -4.16 -9.20 13.99
C LEU A 76 -5.45 -9.46 14.78
N PHE A 77 -5.44 -9.14 16.07
CA PHE A 77 -6.64 -9.11 16.91
C PHE A 77 -7.07 -7.65 17.10
N SER A 78 -8.32 -7.32 16.80
CA SER A 78 -8.84 -5.96 16.93
C SER A 78 -10.20 -5.90 17.63
N TYR A 79 -10.42 -4.80 18.34
CA TYR A 79 -11.74 -4.37 18.80
C TYR A 79 -11.94 -2.93 18.35
N SER A 80 -12.80 -2.70 17.35
CA SER A 80 -13.03 -1.38 16.78
C SER A 80 -14.47 -1.14 16.30
N GLY A 81 -14.76 0.13 16.01
CA GLY A 81 -16.02 0.58 15.43
C GLY A 81 -16.53 1.88 16.04
N ARG A 82 -17.83 2.15 15.86
CA ARG A 82 -18.46 3.42 16.25
C ARG A 82 -18.99 3.38 17.69
N PHE A 83 -18.38 4.14 18.60
CA PHE A 83 -18.72 4.15 20.03
C PHE A 83 -19.71 5.24 20.43
N ARG A 84 -19.68 6.40 19.75
CA ARG A 84 -20.63 7.51 19.93
C ARG A 84 -21.07 8.07 18.58
N GLU A 85 -22.02 8.99 18.61
CA GLU A 85 -22.60 9.63 17.43
C GLU A 85 -21.54 10.32 16.55
N ASN A 86 -20.48 10.83 17.18
CA ASN A 86 -19.34 11.54 16.57
C ASN A 86 -17.96 10.90 16.89
N ILE A 87 -17.90 9.69 17.47
CA ILE A 87 -16.62 9.03 17.81
C ILE A 87 -16.60 7.57 17.33
N GLY A 88 -15.64 7.28 16.46
CA GLY A 88 -15.11 5.95 16.20
C GLY A 88 -13.81 5.73 16.98
N ALA A 89 -13.52 4.49 17.34
CA ALA A 89 -12.26 4.14 18.00
C ALA A 89 -11.89 2.68 17.72
N GLY A 90 -10.66 2.31 18.04
CA GLY A 90 -10.26 0.91 18.08
C GLY A 90 -8.99 0.69 18.91
N ILE A 91 -8.84 -0.53 19.41
CA ILE A 91 -7.57 -1.05 19.92
C ILE A 91 -7.29 -2.34 19.16
N SER A 92 -6.08 -2.47 18.63
CA SER A 92 -5.61 -3.69 17.96
C SER A 92 -4.31 -4.17 18.58
N LEU A 93 -4.09 -5.47 18.60
CA LEU A 93 -2.84 -6.15 18.91
C LEU A 93 -2.42 -6.97 17.69
N PHE A 94 -1.14 -6.97 17.38
CA PHE A 94 -0.63 -7.64 16.18
C PHE A 94 0.69 -8.38 16.43
N GLN A 95 0.91 -9.43 15.65
CA GLN A 95 2.19 -10.11 15.51
C GLN A 95 2.46 -10.31 14.02
N GLN A 96 3.64 -9.90 13.56
CA GLN A 96 4.10 -10.08 12.20
C GLN A 96 5.43 -10.85 12.21
N ASN A 97 5.45 -12.01 11.58
CA ASN A 97 6.61 -12.88 11.44
C ASN A 97 7.19 -12.72 10.03
N TYR A 98 8.48 -12.43 9.93
CA TYR A 98 9.24 -12.19 8.70
C TYR A 98 10.46 -13.14 8.70
N GLY A 99 10.22 -14.43 8.43
CA GLY A 99 11.23 -15.46 8.68
C GLY A 99 11.59 -15.50 10.17
N VAL A 100 12.86 -15.23 10.49
CA VAL A 100 13.39 -15.18 11.87
C VAL A 100 13.14 -13.86 12.59
N LEU A 101 12.71 -12.80 11.90
CA LEU A 101 12.34 -11.53 12.52
C LEU A 101 10.88 -11.58 12.97
N THR A 102 10.58 -11.02 14.14
CA THR A 102 9.20 -10.88 14.66
C THR A 102 8.97 -9.46 15.18
N ALA A 103 7.87 -8.85 14.74
CA ALA A 103 7.34 -7.60 15.25
C ALA A 103 6.03 -7.86 16.01
N PHE A 104 5.99 -7.55 17.30
CA PHE A 104 4.80 -7.67 18.14
C PHE A 104 4.43 -6.31 18.74
N GLY A 105 3.15 -5.93 18.71
CA GLY A 105 2.74 -4.64 19.22
C GLY A 105 1.24 -4.41 19.25
N GLY A 106 0.86 -3.15 19.42
CA GLY A 106 -0.52 -2.69 19.42
C GLY A 106 -0.69 -1.34 18.73
N VAL A 107 -1.92 -1.07 18.32
CA VAL A 107 -2.33 0.18 17.69
C VAL A 107 -3.62 0.68 18.33
N ALA A 108 -3.58 1.89 18.87
CA ALA A 108 -4.76 2.64 19.28
C ALA A 108 -5.21 3.54 18.12
N ASN A 109 -6.47 3.41 17.71
CA ASN A 109 -7.12 4.28 16.75
C ASN A 109 -8.15 5.16 17.46
N PHE A 110 -8.21 6.43 17.07
CA PHE A 110 -9.28 7.35 17.43
C PHE A 110 -9.73 8.13 16.20
N ALA A 111 -11.05 8.23 15.99
CA ALA A 111 -11.67 8.98 14.91
C ALA A 111 -12.79 9.88 15.45
N TYR A 112 -12.71 11.19 15.18
CA TYR A 112 -13.68 12.20 15.61
C TYR A 112 -14.33 12.87 14.41
N ASN A 113 -15.66 12.94 14.40
CA ASN A 113 -16.41 13.55 13.31
C ASN A 113 -16.99 14.93 13.67
N ALA A 114 -16.58 15.95 12.93
CA ALA A 114 -17.25 17.26 12.93
C ALA A 114 -18.36 17.27 11.86
N VAL A 115 -19.58 17.53 12.28
CA VAL A 115 -20.71 17.78 11.35
C VAL A 115 -20.57 19.19 10.79
N LEU A 116 -20.73 19.36 9.48
CA LEU A 116 -20.65 20.67 8.82
C LEU A 116 -22.04 21.13 8.35
N ASP A 117 -22.78 20.23 7.70
CA ASP A 117 -24.19 20.38 7.36
C ASP A 117 -24.87 18.99 7.47
N ARG A 118 -26.16 18.88 7.15
CA ARG A 118 -26.92 17.62 7.15
C ARG A 118 -26.22 16.52 6.35
N ASP A 119 -25.79 16.89 5.15
CA ASP A 119 -25.28 15.97 4.13
C ASP A 119 -23.76 16.16 3.91
N SER A 120 -23.06 16.84 4.84
CA SER A 120 -21.60 17.00 4.79
C SER A 120 -20.93 16.97 6.18
N ASN A 121 -19.77 16.32 6.25
CA ASN A 121 -19.01 16.14 7.49
C ASN A 121 -17.50 16.10 7.26
N LEU A 122 -16.73 16.27 8.33
CA LEU A 122 -15.28 16.22 8.34
C LEU A 122 -14.79 15.34 9.50
N THR A 123 -14.37 14.12 9.18
CA THR A 123 -13.80 13.19 10.16
C THR A 123 -12.28 13.37 10.21
N PHE A 124 -11.74 13.51 11.42
CA PHE A 124 -10.31 13.45 11.73
C PHE A 124 -10.00 12.09 12.36
N GLY A 125 -8.88 11.47 12.01
CA GLY A 125 -8.48 10.15 12.50
C GLY A 125 -6.99 10.09 12.82
N MET A 126 -6.61 9.20 13.74
CA MET A 126 -5.21 8.96 14.09
C MET A 126 -4.99 7.53 14.57
N ASN A 127 -3.98 6.85 14.02
CA ASN A 127 -3.42 5.60 14.53
C ASN A 127 -2.12 5.90 15.28
N LEU A 128 -2.10 5.58 16.58
CA LEU A 128 -0.90 5.57 17.42
C LEU A 128 -0.46 4.10 17.60
N GLY A 129 0.68 3.73 17.01
CA GLY A 129 1.29 2.41 17.13
C GLY A 129 2.39 2.38 18.19
N PHE A 130 2.53 1.25 18.88
CA PHE A 130 3.71 0.89 19.66
C PHE A 130 4.02 -0.60 19.45
N TYR A 131 5.25 -0.92 19.07
CA TYR A 131 5.66 -2.30 18.80
C TYR A 131 7.13 -2.56 19.11
N LYS A 132 7.45 -3.82 19.39
CA LYS A 132 8.79 -4.35 19.58
C LYS A 132 9.15 -5.20 18.36
N SER A 133 10.26 -4.90 17.69
CA SER A 133 10.82 -5.64 16.55
C SER A 133 12.17 -6.25 16.94
N GLY A 134 12.45 -7.49 16.56
CA GLY A 134 13.74 -8.14 16.79
C GLY A 134 13.79 -9.55 16.18
N ILE A 135 14.89 -10.26 16.44
CA ILE A 135 14.99 -11.69 16.12
C ILE A 135 14.11 -12.50 17.10
N ASN A 136 13.63 -13.64 16.63
CA ASN A 136 12.90 -14.64 17.40
C ASN A 136 13.73 -15.93 17.43
N ASP A 137 14.54 -16.09 18.48
CA ASP A 137 15.56 -17.14 18.59
C ASP A 137 14.96 -18.54 18.54
N GLY A 138 13.73 -18.70 19.04
CA GLY A 138 12.95 -19.96 18.94
C GLY A 138 12.52 -20.34 17.52
N SER A 139 12.76 -19.48 16.53
CA SER A 139 12.61 -19.77 15.08
C SER A 139 13.94 -19.93 14.35
N VAL A 140 15.07 -19.69 15.02
CA VAL A 140 16.40 -19.83 14.44
C VAL A 140 16.87 -21.29 14.60
N ILE A 141 17.22 -21.92 13.48
CA ILE A 141 17.75 -23.29 13.45
C ILE A 141 19.23 -23.23 13.11
N THR A 142 20.10 -23.39 14.10
CA THR A 142 21.56 -23.51 13.93
C THR A 142 22.03 -24.92 14.24
N ASN A 143 23.14 -25.34 13.60
CA ASN A 143 23.78 -26.62 13.89
C ASN A 143 24.54 -26.62 15.23
N PHE A 144 24.87 -25.43 15.73
CA PHE A 144 25.55 -25.17 17.00
C PHE A 144 24.99 -23.86 17.61
N PRO A 145 24.90 -23.71 18.93
CA PRO A 145 24.53 -22.43 19.54
C PRO A 145 25.57 -21.36 19.18
N ASP A 146 25.10 -20.20 18.72
CA ASP A 146 25.93 -19.07 18.31
C ASP A 146 25.59 -17.86 19.18
N SER A 147 26.48 -17.54 20.13
CA SER A 147 26.26 -16.44 21.08
C SER A 147 26.31 -15.04 20.48
N SER A 148 26.58 -14.89 19.18
CA SER A 148 26.33 -13.62 18.49
C SER A 148 24.84 -13.34 18.27
N LEU A 149 23.97 -14.34 18.41
CA LEU A 149 22.51 -14.19 18.36
C LEU A 149 21.92 -13.77 19.71
N ASP A 150 22.49 -14.24 20.82
CA ASP A 150 22.00 -14.00 22.19
C ASP A 150 21.94 -12.49 22.55
N ASP A 151 22.84 -11.68 21.97
CA ASP A 151 22.98 -10.24 22.25
C ASP A 151 22.27 -9.30 21.22
N VAL A 152 21.51 -9.83 20.26
CA VAL A 152 20.91 -8.99 19.18
C VAL A 152 19.85 -8.02 19.74
N PRO A 153 20.03 -6.69 19.61
CA PRO A 153 19.17 -5.72 20.30
C PRO A 153 17.79 -5.61 19.66
N SER A 154 16.76 -5.78 20.50
CA SER A 154 15.37 -5.60 20.09
C SER A 154 14.91 -4.14 20.18
N ASN A 155 14.32 -3.62 19.12
CA ASN A 155 13.93 -2.23 18.97
C ASN A 155 12.46 -1.98 19.31
N SER A 156 12.19 -0.99 20.14
CA SER A 156 10.84 -0.58 20.57
C SER A 156 10.46 0.72 19.89
N VAL A 157 9.46 0.71 19.01
CA VAL A 157 9.14 1.83 18.11
C VAL A 157 7.73 2.37 18.38
N ILE A 158 7.61 3.69 18.43
CA ILE A 158 6.33 4.43 18.45
C ILE A 158 6.08 5.00 17.05
N THR A 159 4.89 4.78 16.49
CA THR A 159 4.49 5.35 15.19
C THR A 159 3.20 6.17 15.28
N LEU A 160 3.11 7.22 14.46
CA LEU A 160 1.94 8.11 14.38
C LEU A 160 1.48 8.26 12.92
N ASN A 161 0.21 7.97 12.68
CA ASN A 161 -0.39 8.01 11.34
C ASN A 161 -1.71 8.80 11.39
N PRO A 162 -1.71 10.11 11.10
CA PRO A 162 -2.94 10.91 11.05
C PRO A 162 -3.67 10.77 9.72
N GLY A 163 -4.96 11.08 9.73
CA GLY A 163 -5.78 11.18 8.52
C GLY A 163 -6.98 12.11 8.70
N ILE A 164 -7.53 12.56 7.58
CA ILE A 164 -8.71 13.42 7.50
C ILE A 164 -9.59 12.96 6.33
N ASN A 165 -10.90 13.04 6.47
CA ASN A 165 -11.88 12.65 5.45
C ASN A 165 -13.05 13.62 5.43
N TYR A 166 -13.28 14.28 4.29
CA TYR A 166 -14.47 15.07 4.01
C TYR A 166 -15.52 14.18 3.36
N GLY A 167 -16.61 13.93 4.10
CA GLY A 167 -17.73 13.08 3.66
C GLY A 167 -18.92 13.91 3.21
N THR A 168 -19.60 13.42 2.17
CA THR A 168 -20.89 13.93 1.66
C THR A 168 -21.96 12.83 1.76
N GLU A 169 -23.16 13.02 1.19
CA GLU A 169 -24.20 11.97 1.15
C GLU A 169 -23.67 10.63 0.59
N PHE A 170 -22.95 10.65 -0.54
CA PHE A 170 -22.47 9.43 -1.23
C PHE A 170 -20.96 9.36 -1.49
N LEU A 171 -20.23 10.49 -1.46
CA LEU A 171 -18.80 10.57 -1.74
C LEU A 171 -18.00 10.94 -0.50
N ASP A 172 -16.83 10.33 -0.35
CA ASP A 172 -15.85 10.57 0.71
C ASP A 172 -14.49 10.84 0.10
N PHE A 173 -13.85 11.94 0.50
CA PHE A 173 -12.55 12.38 0.02
C PHE A 173 -11.58 12.45 1.20
N GLY A 174 -10.52 11.65 1.21
CA GLY A 174 -9.63 11.55 2.35
C GLY A 174 -8.15 11.62 2.03
N LEU A 175 -7.39 12.08 3.02
CA LEU A 175 -5.94 12.14 3.03
C LEU A 175 -5.43 11.43 4.30
N SER A 176 -4.31 10.73 4.20
CA SER A 176 -3.58 10.11 5.32
C SER A 176 -2.08 10.30 5.15
N VAL A 177 -1.35 10.32 6.26
CA VAL A 177 0.11 10.20 6.26
C VAL A 177 0.48 8.98 7.08
N ASN A 178 1.14 8.00 6.45
CA ASN A 178 1.64 6.80 7.10
C ASN A 178 3.04 7.08 7.64
N ASN A 179 3.30 6.62 8.87
CA ASN A 179 4.58 6.71 9.56
C ASN A 179 5.17 8.13 9.74
N LEU A 180 4.32 9.17 9.71
CA LEU A 180 4.68 10.60 9.88
C LEU A 180 5.62 10.86 11.06
N VAL A 181 5.44 10.12 12.15
CA VAL A 181 6.46 9.99 13.21
C VAL A 181 6.79 8.51 13.34
N SER A 182 8.08 8.20 13.38
CA SER A 182 8.64 6.86 13.62
C SER A 182 9.80 7.01 14.59
N TYR A 183 9.56 6.81 15.90
CA TYR A 183 10.55 7.04 16.95
C TYR A 183 10.96 5.71 17.60
N ASN A 184 12.24 5.35 17.48
CA ASN A 184 12.81 4.20 18.18
C ASN A 184 13.20 4.61 19.60
N VAL A 185 12.48 4.07 20.58
CA VAL A 185 12.68 4.29 22.01
C VAL A 185 13.96 3.58 22.51
N THR A 186 14.33 2.44 21.91
CA THR A 186 15.56 1.71 22.28
C THR A 186 16.80 2.51 21.88
N SER A 187 16.89 2.98 20.63
CA SER A 187 18.02 3.81 20.16
C SER A 187 17.87 5.31 20.49
N SER A 188 16.72 5.72 21.03
CA SER A 188 16.30 7.11 21.33
C SER A 188 16.32 8.08 20.14
N LYS A 189 16.23 7.56 18.91
CA LYS A 189 16.32 8.31 17.64
C LYS A 189 15.01 8.28 16.83
N MET A 190 14.85 9.27 15.94
CA MET A 190 13.86 9.17 14.85
C MET A 190 14.41 8.25 13.74
N ILE A 191 13.52 7.51 13.09
CA ILE A 191 13.82 6.73 11.89
C ILE A 191 13.61 7.65 10.69
N GLU A 192 14.68 8.35 10.29
CA GLU A 192 14.62 9.43 9.29
C GLU A 192 14.35 8.92 7.86
N ASP A 193 14.90 7.75 7.50
CA ASP A 193 14.75 7.11 6.19
C ASP A 193 13.79 5.91 6.22
N ASN A 194 12.55 6.11 6.69
CA ASN A 194 11.54 5.06 6.70
C ASN A 194 10.95 4.81 5.28
N PRO A 195 11.13 3.63 4.65
CA PRO A 195 10.61 3.34 3.30
C PRO A 195 9.08 3.17 3.24
N GLU A 196 8.44 2.98 4.40
CA GLU A 196 6.98 2.91 4.59
C GLU A 196 6.40 4.26 5.05
N HIS A 197 7.17 5.35 5.00
CA HIS A 197 6.61 6.70 5.10
C HIS A 197 5.93 7.07 3.77
N SER A 198 4.63 7.37 3.83
CA SER A 198 3.86 7.65 2.61
C SER A 198 2.70 8.63 2.79
N PHE A 199 2.43 9.40 1.74
CA PHE A 199 1.26 10.27 1.65
C PHE A 199 0.18 9.59 0.83
N GLN A 200 -1.00 9.40 1.40
CA GLN A 200 -2.09 8.67 0.78
C GLN A 200 -3.28 9.61 0.55
N ALA A 201 -3.85 9.57 -0.65
CA ALA A 201 -5.11 10.21 -0.99
C ALA A 201 -6.12 9.17 -1.48
N HIS A 202 -7.39 9.31 -1.15
CA HIS A 202 -8.46 8.44 -1.65
C HIS A 202 -9.75 9.19 -1.99
N ILE A 203 -10.51 8.60 -2.91
CA ILE A 203 -11.91 8.92 -3.19
C ILE A 203 -12.70 7.63 -3.01
N MET A 204 -13.75 7.66 -2.21
CA MET A 204 -14.67 6.54 -2.00
C MET A 204 -16.10 6.98 -2.34
N TYR A 205 -16.82 6.14 -3.09
CA TYR A 205 -18.24 6.26 -3.36
C TYR A 205 -18.98 5.14 -2.62
N THR A 206 -20.10 5.47 -1.96
CA THR A 206 -21.03 4.48 -1.38
C THR A 206 -22.45 4.81 -1.83
N GLY A 207 -23.14 3.83 -2.41
CA GLY A 207 -24.52 3.96 -2.89
C GLY A 207 -25.35 2.70 -2.61
N TYR A 208 -26.68 2.81 -2.77
CA TYR A 208 -27.62 1.74 -2.44
C TYR A 208 -28.45 1.33 -3.65
N MET A 209 -28.60 0.03 -3.87
CA MET A 209 -29.37 -0.57 -4.94
C MET A 209 -30.80 -0.85 -4.46
N ASN A 210 -31.78 -0.17 -5.04
CA ASN A 210 -33.20 -0.48 -4.85
C ASN A 210 -33.62 -1.49 -5.93
N SER A 211 -33.84 -2.75 -5.56
CA SER A 211 -34.14 -3.81 -6.54
C SER A 211 -34.95 -4.95 -5.93
N ARG A 212 -35.95 -5.47 -6.64
CA ARG A 212 -36.83 -6.50 -6.07
C ARG A 212 -36.13 -7.86 -5.97
N GLY A 213 -35.85 -8.35 -4.76
CA GLY A 213 -35.60 -9.77 -4.51
C GLY A 213 -34.42 -10.09 -3.60
N PHE A 214 -33.31 -10.58 -4.18
CA PHE A 214 -32.11 -10.93 -3.42
C PHE A 214 -31.22 -9.71 -3.17
N PHE A 215 -31.06 -8.85 -4.18
CA PHE A 215 -30.24 -7.63 -4.15
C PHE A 215 -31.03 -6.37 -3.77
N ASP A 216 -32.09 -6.51 -2.96
CA ASP A 216 -32.76 -5.33 -2.41
C ASP A 216 -31.88 -4.68 -1.34
N GLU A 217 -32.05 -3.37 -1.14
CA GLU A 217 -31.30 -2.54 -0.17
C GLU A 217 -29.76 -2.73 -0.21
N SER A 218 -29.20 -3.20 -1.35
CA SER A 218 -27.81 -3.68 -1.41
C SER A 218 -26.81 -2.54 -1.57
N ARG A 219 -25.80 -2.49 -0.70
CA ARG A 219 -24.83 -1.40 -0.61
C ARG A 219 -23.63 -1.69 -1.51
N PHE A 220 -23.40 -0.81 -2.48
CA PHE A 220 -22.19 -0.79 -3.30
C PHE A 220 -21.22 0.24 -2.74
N THR A 221 -19.96 -0.15 -2.53
CA THR A 221 -18.87 0.76 -2.15
C THR A 221 -17.71 0.59 -3.13
N GLY A 222 -17.23 1.67 -3.73
CA GLY A 222 -16.02 1.70 -4.54
C GLY A 222 -15.02 2.69 -3.96
N LEU A 223 -13.74 2.32 -3.89
CA LEU A 223 -12.65 3.16 -3.38
C LEU A 223 -11.50 3.16 -4.39
N VAL A 224 -10.97 4.34 -4.68
CA VAL A 224 -9.73 4.53 -5.45
C VAL A 224 -8.75 5.32 -4.59
N SER A 225 -7.50 4.89 -4.53
CA SER A 225 -6.45 5.52 -3.74
C SER A 225 -5.13 5.64 -4.50
N ALA A 226 -4.37 6.70 -4.19
CA ALA A 226 -2.99 6.88 -4.61
C ALA A 226 -2.12 7.10 -3.36
N GLU A 227 -1.04 6.35 -3.24
CA GLU A 227 -0.10 6.39 -2.12
C GLU A 227 1.30 6.71 -2.67
N LEU A 228 1.84 7.86 -2.28
CA LEU A 228 3.14 8.35 -2.69
C LEU A 228 4.17 7.96 -1.64
N ARG A 229 5.05 7.02 -1.97
CA ARG A 229 6.24 6.61 -1.21
C ARG A 229 7.47 7.31 -1.76
N LYS A 230 8.60 7.24 -1.04
CA LYS A 230 9.88 7.89 -1.43
C LYS A 230 10.32 7.52 -2.86
N ASP A 231 10.24 6.24 -3.22
CA ASP A 231 10.80 5.70 -4.48
C ASP A 231 9.74 5.20 -5.49
N GLN A 232 8.45 5.19 -5.11
CA GLN A 232 7.36 4.70 -5.98
C GLN A 232 5.99 5.28 -5.60
N THR A 233 5.08 5.38 -6.57
CA THR A 233 3.65 5.66 -6.34
C THR A 233 2.85 4.37 -6.48
N VAL A 234 2.11 4.01 -5.45
CA VAL A 234 1.20 2.85 -5.44
C VAL A 234 -0.22 3.32 -5.71
N VAL A 235 -0.87 2.76 -6.73
CA VAL A 235 -2.27 3.07 -7.07
C VAL A 235 -3.14 1.87 -6.75
N GLY A 236 -4.23 2.10 -6.03
CA GLY A 236 -5.19 1.09 -5.61
C GLY A 236 -6.61 1.40 -6.07
N ALA A 237 -7.36 0.37 -6.41
CA ALA A 237 -8.80 0.41 -6.62
C ALA A 237 -9.44 -0.81 -5.96
N MET A 238 -10.55 -0.63 -5.25
CA MET A 238 -11.34 -1.69 -4.61
C MET A 238 -12.82 -1.44 -4.82
N VAL A 239 -13.60 -2.51 -4.96
CA VAL A 239 -15.06 -2.49 -4.98
C VAL A 239 -15.61 -3.56 -4.06
N MET A 240 -16.75 -3.27 -3.42
CA MET A 240 -17.54 -4.18 -2.62
C MET A 240 -19.01 -4.07 -3.06
N LEU A 241 -19.67 -5.22 -3.17
CA LEU A 241 -21.14 -5.32 -3.16
C LEU A 241 -21.57 -6.10 -1.92
N MET A 242 -22.28 -5.43 -1.02
CA MET A 242 -22.84 -5.99 0.20
C MET A 242 -24.34 -6.19 0.05
N VAL A 243 -24.80 -7.42 0.27
CA VAL A 243 -26.21 -7.81 0.24
C VAL A 243 -26.73 -7.94 1.67
N PRO A 244 -27.86 -7.30 2.05
CA PRO A 244 -28.38 -7.30 3.42
C PRO A 244 -28.65 -8.69 4.00
N LYS A 245 -28.80 -9.72 3.15
CA LYS A 245 -28.94 -11.13 3.53
C LYS A 245 -27.66 -11.78 4.09
N GLY A 246 -26.66 -10.96 4.44
CA GLY A 246 -25.45 -11.41 5.11
C GLY A 246 -24.40 -12.03 4.18
N ILE A 247 -24.31 -11.56 2.94
CA ILE A 247 -23.22 -11.92 2.01
C ILE A 247 -22.63 -10.64 1.42
N TRP A 248 -21.32 -10.55 1.29
CA TRP A 248 -20.68 -9.56 0.44
C TRP A 248 -19.56 -10.17 -0.40
N PHE A 249 -19.33 -9.54 -1.54
CA PHE A 249 -18.22 -9.83 -2.44
C PHE A 249 -17.39 -8.57 -2.56
N GLN A 250 -16.06 -8.70 -2.54
CA GLN A 250 -15.15 -7.59 -2.80
C GLN A 250 -14.04 -8.01 -3.76
N GLY A 251 -13.48 -7.04 -4.48
CA GLY A 251 -12.41 -7.26 -5.43
C GLY A 251 -11.62 -5.99 -5.63
N GLY A 252 -10.33 -6.12 -5.91
CA GLY A 252 -9.43 -4.99 -6.01
C GLY A 252 -8.22 -5.25 -6.88
N TYR A 253 -7.51 -4.16 -7.16
CA TYR A 253 -6.23 -4.12 -7.81
C TYR A 253 -5.36 -3.08 -7.11
N ASN A 254 -4.10 -3.42 -6.88
CA ASN A 254 -3.09 -2.54 -6.31
C ASN A 254 -1.82 -2.66 -7.18
N SER A 255 -1.16 -1.56 -7.53
CA SER A 255 -0.01 -1.61 -8.46
C SER A 255 1.25 -2.26 -7.87
N LEU A 256 1.35 -2.38 -6.54
CA LEU A 256 2.44 -3.06 -5.83
C LEU A 256 2.09 -4.52 -5.51
N TYR A 257 0.84 -4.79 -5.09
CA TYR A 257 0.39 -6.09 -4.58
C TYR A 257 -0.51 -6.89 -5.56
N ALA A 258 -0.78 -6.33 -6.74
CA ALA A 258 -1.63 -6.88 -7.81
C ALA A 258 -3.11 -7.11 -7.40
N PHE A 259 -3.73 -8.21 -7.86
CA PHE A 259 -5.19 -8.39 -7.76
C PHE A 259 -5.60 -9.06 -6.45
N SER A 260 -6.69 -8.57 -5.86
CA SER A 260 -7.35 -9.21 -4.72
C SER A 260 -8.82 -9.53 -5.03
N ALA A 261 -9.33 -10.61 -4.45
CA ALA A 261 -10.73 -11.03 -4.52
C ALA A 261 -11.15 -11.64 -3.18
N GLY A 262 -12.35 -11.33 -2.71
CA GLY A 262 -12.83 -11.71 -1.39
C GLY A 262 -14.32 -11.95 -1.31
N ILE A 263 -14.70 -12.81 -0.36
CA ILE A 263 -16.08 -13.15 -0.04
C ILE A 263 -16.25 -13.18 1.48
N GLY A 264 -17.40 -12.70 1.97
CA GLY A 264 -17.74 -12.77 3.38
C GLY A 264 -19.21 -13.09 3.63
N LEU A 265 -19.44 -13.69 4.80
CA LEU A 265 -20.67 -14.42 5.15
C LEU A 265 -21.02 -14.19 6.64
N ASN A 266 -22.24 -13.73 6.91
CA ASN A 266 -22.81 -13.71 8.26
C ASN A 266 -23.36 -15.11 8.59
N ILE A 267 -22.58 -15.92 9.32
CA ILE A 267 -23.02 -17.25 9.80
C ILE A 267 -24.21 -17.10 10.75
N SER A 268 -24.11 -16.15 11.68
CA SER A 268 -25.20 -15.75 12.57
C SER A 268 -25.30 -14.22 12.60
N PRO A 269 -26.25 -13.61 13.33
CA PRO A 269 -26.35 -12.15 13.43
C PRO A 269 -25.14 -11.51 14.12
N GLN A 270 -24.28 -12.33 14.73
CA GLN A 270 -23.11 -11.94 15.51
C GLN A 270 -21.83 -12.55 14.95
N ILE A 271 -21.85 -13.82 14.51
CA ILE A 271 -20.65 -14.50 13.97
C ILE A 271 -20.56 -14.27 12.47
N VAL A 272 -19.45 -13.67 12.06
CA VAL A 272 -19.20 -13.22 10.69
C VAL A 272 -17.82 -13.72 10.25
N ILE A 273 -17.70 -14.19 9.01
CA ILE A 273 -16.41 -14.61 8.42
C ILE A 273 -16.14 -13.86 7.12
N GLU A 274 -14.86 -13.66 6.81
CA GLU A 274 -14.37 -13.17 5.53
C GLU A 274 -13.14 -14.00 5.10
N TYR A 275 -13.04 -14.26 3.80
CA TYR A 275 -11.86 -14.80 3.17
C TYR A 275 -11.48 -13.96 1.96
N ASN A 276 -10.25 -13.43 1.96
CA ASN A 276 -9.66 -12.70 0.86
C ASN A 276 -8.45 -13.48 0.30
N TYR A 277 -8.28 -13.38 -1.01
CA TYR A 277 -7.21 -14.00 -1.77
C TYR A 277 -6.53 -12.93 -2.62
N GLU A 278 -5.21 -12.86 -2.56
CA GLU A 278 -4.39 -11.85 -3.25
C GLU A 278 -3.35 -12.58 -4.12
N LYS A 279 -3.23 -12.19 -5.38
CA LYS A 279 -2.37 -12.85 -6.37
C LYS A 279 -1.46 -11.85 -7.09
N GLY A 280 -0.15 -12.04 -6.92
CA GLY A 280 0.90 -11.32 -7.63
C GLY A 280 0.78 -11.43 -9.15
N VAL A 281 1.05 -10.32 -9.85
CA VAL A 281 1.11 -10.22 -11.32
C VAL A 281 2.37 -9.43 -11.71
N GLY A 282 2.91 -9.68 -12.90
CA GLY A 282 4.19 -9.11 -13.32
C GLY A 282 5.34 -9.63 -12.45
N GLY A 283 6.26 -8.74 -12.04
CA GLY A 283 7.43 -9.11 -11.24
C GLY A 283 7.12 -9.79 -9.90
N PHE A 284 5.90 -9.65 -9.37
CA PHE A 284 5.48 -10.30 -8.12
C PHE A 284 4.78 -11.65 -8.30
N SER A 285 4.54 -12.10 -9.54
CA SER A 285 3.85 -13.38 -9.83
C SER A 285 4.61 -14.63 -9.39
N THR A 286 5.94 -14.53 -9.22
CA THR A 286 6.82 -15.62 -8.77
C THR A 286 6.77 -15.87 -7.26
N PHE A 287 6.45 -14.85 -6.45
CA PHE A 287 6.32 -15.00 -4.99
C PHE A 287 4.99 -15.69 -4.58
N GLY A 288 4.12 -15.99 -5.53
CA GLY A 288 2.91 -16.79 -5.29
C GLY A 288 1.71 -15.99 -4.79
N ASN A 289 0.86 -16.64 -3.99
CA ASN A 289 -0.44 -16.10 -3.57
C ASN A 289 -0.44 -15.83 -2.06
N ALA A 290 -1.25 -14.87 -1.63
CA ALA A 290 -1.54 -14.60 -0.23
C ALA A 290 -2.99 -14.97 0.12
N HIS A 291 -3.16 -15.52 1.33
CA HIS A 291 -4.44 -15.96 1.86
C HIS A 291 -4.71 -15.22 3.17
N ASP A 292 -5.89 -14.60 3.27
CA ASP A 292 -6.28 -13.69 4.34
C ASP A 292 -7.65 -14.13 4.90
N PHE A 293 -7.68 -14.52 6.16
CA PHE A 293 -8.87 -15.03 6.83
C PHE A 293 -9.25 -14.13 8.01
N THR A 294 -10.51 -13.68 8.06
CA THR A 294 -11.05 -12.93 9.20
C THR A 294 -12.23 -13.66 9.83
N LEU A 295 -12.20 -13.83 11.15
CA LEU A 295 -13.33 -14.23 11.98
C LEU A 295 -13.72 -13.04 12.87
N ALA A 296 -14.96 -12.60 12.82
CA ALA A 296 -15.44 -11.44 13.57
C ALA A 296 -16.73 -11.72 14.36
N TYR A 297 -16.82 -11.08 15.52
CA TYR A 297 -18.00 -11.02 16.37
C TYR A 297 -18.59 -9.60 16.33
N LYS A 298 -19.70 -9.43 15.59
CA LYS A 298 -20.49 -8.21 15.50
C LYS A 298 -21.36 -8.03 16.74
N PHE A 299 -21.25 -6.89 17.41
CA PHE A 299 -22.12 -6.53 18.54
C PHE A 299 -23.40 -5.85 18.03
N ASN A 300 -24.56 -6.31 18.49
CA ASN A 300 -25.85 -5.67 18.21
C ASN A 300 -25.83 -4.21 18.69
N ASN A 301 -26.01 -3.27 17.76
CA ASN A 301 -26.05 -1.86 18.11
C ASN A 301 -27.36 -1.54 18.85
N ARG A 302 -27.27 -0.92 20.04
CA ARG A 302 -28.43 -0.53 20.86
C ARG A 302 -28.83 0.94 20.70
N ASN A 303 -28.00 1.71 19.99
CA ASN A 303 -28.19 3.13 19.75
C ASN A 303 -28.52 3.32 18.27
N ARG A 304 -29.62 4.01 17.95
CA ARG A 304 -29.89 4.46 16.58
C ARG A 304 -29.26 5.84 16.44
N TYR A 305 -28.18 5.93 15.68
CA TYR A 305 -27.49 7.19 15.40
C TYR A 305 -28.20 7.94 14.25
N ASP A 306 -28.18 9.27 14.22
CA ASP A 306 -28.83 10.04 13.14
C ASP A 306 -28.19 9.79 11.75
N TYR A 307 -26.96 9.27 11.72
CA TYR A 307 -26.24 8.83 10.51
C TYR A 307 -26.34 7.33 10.24
N ALA A 308 -27.22 6.62 10.96
CA ALA A 308 -27.55 5.24 10.67
C ALA A 308 -28.59 5.20 9.54
N GLY A 309 -28.12 4.93 8.31
CA GLY A 309 -28.99 4.23 7.36
C GLY A 309 -29.39 2.88 7.94
N ASP A 310 -30.50 2.30 7.47
CA ASP A 310 -30.99 1.01 7.96
C ASP A 310 -30.17 -0.18 7.39
N ASP A 311 -28.84 -0.15 7.61
CA ASP A 311 -27.84 -1.20 7.31
C ASP A 311 -28.01 -2.44 8.23
N ASP A 312 -29.25 -2.86 8.49
CA ASP A 312 -29.63 -3.97 9.38
C ASP A 312 -29.35 -5.33 8.68
N GLU A 313 -28.07 -5.66 8.55
CA GLU A 313 -27.53 -6.92 8.02
C GLU A 313 -28.10 -8.16 8.72
N GLU A 314 -28.86 -8.97 7.98
CA GLU A 314 -29.36 -10.28 8.39
C GLU A 314 -28.23 -11.35 8.41
N ALA A 315 -28.59 -12.57 8.82
CA ALA A 315 -27.71 -13.73 8.88
C ALA A 315 -28.14 -14.79 7.86
N LEU A 316 -27.18 -15.36 7.14
CA LEU A 316 -27.45 -16.28 6.03
C LEU A 316 -27.84 -17.68 6.52
N LEU A 317 -27.17 -18.19 7.56
CA LEU A 317 -27.29 -19.59 7.99
C LEU A 317 -28.14 -19.76 9.25
N ILE A 318 -27.98 -18.88 10.24
CA ILE A 318 -28.71 -18.93 11.51
C ILE A 318 -29.51 -17.63 11.68
N PRO A 319 -30.78 -17.56 11.21
CA PRO A 319 -31.60 -16.37 11.33
C PRO A 319 -31.98 -16.09 12.79
N SER A 320 -32.15 -14.82 13.15
CA SER A 320 -32.62 -14.44 14.49
C SER A 320 -34.14 -14.55 14.59
N ASN A 321 -34.65 -15.08 15.71
CA ASN A 321 -36.10 -15.12 15.99
C ASN A 321 -36.74 -13.74 16.30
N SER A 322 -35.99 -12.64 16.14
CA SER A 322 -36.48 -11.28 16.34
C SER A 322 -37.35 -10.84 15.16
N LYS A 323 -38.68 -11.02 15.27
CA LYS A 323 -39.64 -10.42 14.34
C LYS A 323 -39.45 -8.89 14.34
N ARG A 324 -39.09 -8.30 13.19
CA ARG A 324 -39.08 -6.84 12.99
C ARG A 324 -40.42 -6.27 13.47
N ARG A 325 -40.41 -5.47 14.55
CA ARG A 325 -41.60 -4.71 14.97
C ARG A 325 -41.93 -3.71 13.86
N PRO A 326 -43.14 -3.72 13.26
CA PRO A 326 -43.46 -2.78 12.20
C PRO A 326 -43.46 -1.36 12.78
N ILE A 327 -42.50 -0.55 12.35
CA ILE A 327 -42.46 0.88 12.70
C ILE A 327 -43.65 1.53 11.99
N ALA A 328 -44.65 1.96 12.78
CA ALA A 328 -45.84 2.59 12.24
C ALA A 328 -45.45 3.84 11.44
N LYS A 329 -45.92 3.94 10.18
CA LYS A 329 -45.75 5.14 9.35
C LYS A 329 -46.22 6.36 10.15
N ARG A 330 -45.37 7.40 10.25
CA ARG A 330 -45.73 8.69 10.87
C ARG A 330 -46.96 9.26 10.16
N ARG A 331 -48.14 9.11 10.79
CA ARG A 331 -49.38 9.76 10.36
C ARG A 331 -49.25 11.26 10.61
N ASN A 332 -49.38 12.08 9.57
CA ASN A 332 -49.28 13.54 9.68
C ASN A 332 -50.31 14.09 10.69
N THR A 333 -49.84 14.52 11.86
CA THR A 333 -50.67 15.14 12.90
C THR A 333 -50.86 16.62 12.60
N SER A 334 -52.00 16.97 12.00
CA SER A 334 -52.42 18.36 11.89
C SER A 334 -52.72 18.96 13.28
N LYS A 335 -52.58 20.28 13.38
CA LYS A 335 -52.55 21.11 14.60
C LYS A 335 -53.76 20.89 15.53
N SER A 336 -53.52 20.81 16.85
CA SER A 336 -54.47 21.38 17.83
C SER A 336 -53.84 21.82 19.17
N LYS A 337 -53.86 23.15 19.35
CA LYS A 337 -54.00 23.96 20.58
C LYS A 337 -53.73 23.35 21.97
N THR A 338 -52.65 23.83 22.58
CA THR A 338 -52.64 24.53 23.90
C THR A 338 -53.40 23.91 25.08
N SER A 339 -52.67 23.17 25.93
CA SER A 339 -53.16 22.76 27.26
C SER A 339 -53.21 23.94 28.26
N LYS A 340 -54.38 24.19 28.86
CA LYS A 340 -54.50 25.01 30.08
C LYS A 340 -54.39 24.10 31.31
N LYS A 341 -53.30 24.26 32.07
CA LYS A 341 -53.09 23.57 33.35
C LYS A 341 -54.12 24.05 34.38
N LYS A 342 -54.92 23.13 34.96
CA LYS A 342 -55.76 23.41 36.12
C LYS A 342 -55.46 22.37 37.20
N VAL A 343 -55.14 22.83 38.40
CA VAL A 343 -54.81 22.00 39.56
C VAL A 343 -56.02 21.98 40.50
N THR A 344 -56.30 20.80 41.06
CA THR A 344 -57.12 20.60 42.28
C THR A 344 -56.61 19.34 42.98
N VAL A 345 -56.67 19.30 44.31
CA VAL A 345 -55.89 18.38 45.15
C VAL A 345 -56.78 17.61 46.13
N ALA A 346 -56.49 16.32 46.28
CA ALA A 346 -56.83 15.45 47.41
C ALA A 346 -55.92 14.19 47.32
N SER A 347 -55.42 13.59 48.40
CA SER A 347 -55.63 13.83 49.83
C SER A 347 -54.41 13.46 50.70
N ASP A 348 -54.53 13.78 52.00
CA ASP A 348 -53.94 13.12 53.19
C ASP A 348 -52.51 13.40 53.70
N ASN A 349 -52.48 13.59 55.03
CA ASN A 349 -51.40 13.48 56.02
C ASN A 349 -50.24 14.53 55.91
N THR A 350 -49.71 15.10 57.00
CA THR A 350 -49.68 14.68 58.42
C THR A 350 -50.06 15.79 59.43
N GLU A 351 -49.87 15.52 60.72
CA GLU A 351 -50.39 16.23 61.90
C GLU A 351 -49.52 17.42 62.42
N ALA A 352 -50.00 18.01 63.53
CA ALA A 352 -49.24 18.59 64.65
C ALA A 352 -48.84 20.10 64.66
N ASN A 353 -49.66 20.84 65.43
CA ASN A 353 -49.23 21.66 66.59
C ASN A 353 -48.52 23.03 66.39
N SER A 354 -49.23 24.14 66.69
CA SER A 354 -48.78 25.12 67.72
C SER A 354 -49.79 26.25 68.07
N ASP A 355 -50.05 26.38 69.37
CA ASP A 355 -50.44 27.52 70.22
C ASP A 355 -50.82 28.95 69.68
N LYS A 356 -51.96 29.44 70.23
CA LYS A 356 -52.20 30.72 70.97
C LYS A 356 -52.58 32.08 70.29
N VAL A 357 -53.83 32.51 70.62
CA VAL A 357 -54.24 33.71 71.44
C VAL A 357 -53.78 35.12 70.94
N ILE A 358 -54.67 36.10 70.65
CA ILE A 358 -55.30 37.12 71.58
C ILE A 358 -56.62 37.73 71.01
N THR A 359 -57.43 38.39 71.87
CA THR A 359 -58.76 39.06 71.68
C THR A 359 -58.75 40.37 70.84
N THR A 360 -59.88 41.01 70.44
CA THR A 360 -60.82 41.89 71.23
C THR A 360 -61.79 42.62 70.24
N LYS A 361 -62.97 43.25 70.50
CA LYS A 361 -64.23 43.11 71.31
C LYS A 361 -65.01 44.48 71.30
N VAL A 362 -66.37 44.51 71.39
CA VAL A 362 -67.28 45.66 71.81
C VAL A 362 -67.41 46.88 70.82
N LYS A 363 -68.51 47.67 70.58
CA LYS A 363 -70.00 47.76 70.88
C LYS A 363 -70.74 48.35 69.61
N ASN A 364 -71.96 48.92 69.47
CA ASN A 364 -73.18 49.46 70.20
C ASN A 364 -74.40 49.39 69.19
N GLU A 365 -75.73 49.57 69.36
CA GLU A 365 -76.74 50.24 70.27
C GLU A 365 -76.92 51.77 70.02
N ILE A 366 -78.10 52.44 70.10
CA ILE A 366 -79.31 52.39 71.01
C ILE A 366 -80.67 52.75 70.28
N ASN A 367 -81.82 52.53 70.96
CA ASN A 367 -83.29 52.56 70.64
C ASN A 367 -83.97 54.00 70.43
N GLU A 368 -85.30 54.31 70.48
CA GLU A 368 -86.56 53.71 71.07
C GLU A 368 -87.93 54.27 70.50
N GLU A 369 -89.12 53.96 71.10
CA GLU A 369 -90.54 54.14 70.59
C GLU A 369 -91.49 54.94 71.58
N PRO A 370 -92.87 54.83 71.77
CA PRO A 370 -94.10 54.29 71.08
C PRO A 370 -95.41 55.20 71.14
N VAL A 371 -96.67 54.67 70.91
CA VAL A 371 -98.02 54.97 71.57
C VAL A 371 -99.32 55.55 70.82
N ILE A 372 -100.38 54.70 70.73
CA ILE A 372 -101.90 54.86 70.84
C ILE A 372 -102.82 55.58 69.77
N GLN A 373 -104.15 55.30 69.86
CA GLN A 373 -105.23 55.27 68.83
C GLN A 373 -106.39 56.31 69.00
N ALA A 374 -107.18 56.55 67.93
CA ALA A 374 -108.63 56.89 67.96
C ALA A 374 -109.32 56.75 66.56
N GLN A 375 -110.66 56.65 66.53
CA GLN A 375 -111.60 56.58 65.36
C GLN A 375 -111.72 55.23 64.61
N GLU A 376 -112.89 54.58 64.69
CA GLU A 376 -113.10 53.23 64.12
C GLU A 376 -114.41 53.02 63.33
N GLU A 377 -115.49 53.77 63.60
CA GLU A 377 -116.84 53.43 63.10
C GLU A 377 -117.16 53.85 61.65
N ALA A 378 -116.32 54.65 60.99
CA ALA A 378 -116.54 55.08 59.60
C ALA A 378 -116.07 54.05 58.54
N ARG A 379 -115.20 53.11 58.90
CA ARG A 379 -114.55 52.18 57.93
C ARG A 379 -115.38 50.96 57.54
N ALA A 380 -116.47 50.68 58.25
CA ALA A 380 -117.21 49.42 58.10
C ALA A 380 -117.84 49.20 56.71
N GLN A 381 -118.19 50.27 55.99
CA GLN A 381 -118.97 50.17 54.74
C GLN A 381 -118.12 50.18 53.45
N GLU A 382 -116.92 50.77 53.44
CA GLU A 382 -116.03 50.71 52.26
C GLU A 382 -115.36 49.34 52.09
N ILE A 383 -115.07 48.64 53.19
CA ILE A 383 -114.32 47.38 53.19
C ILE A 383 -115.10 46.25 52.48
N GLU A 384 -116.41 46.18 52.64
CA GLU A 384 -117.25 45.13 52.03
C GLU A 384 -117.34 45.31 50.50
N ALA A 385 -117.53 46.54 50.03
CA ALA A 385 -117.53 46.87 48.60
C ALA A 385 -116.16 46.59 47.92
N ALA A 386 -115.06 46.87 48.62
CA ALA A 386 -113.72 46.55 48.14
C ALA A 386 -113.48 45.03 48.04
N ARG A 387 -113.98 44.25 49.02
CA ARG A 387 -113.79 42.79 49.08
C ARG A 387 -114.47 42.06 47.92
N LEU A 388 -115.71 42.42 47.62
CA LEU A 388 -116.50 41.81 46.53
C LEU A 388 -115.87 42.03 45.14
N LYS A 389 -115.24 43.19 44.92
CA LYS A 389 -114.51 43.48 43.68
C LYS A 389 -113.19 42.72 43.59
N ALA A 390 -112.43 42.67 44.68
CA ALA A 390 -111.17 41.93 44.75
C ALA A 390 -111.37 40.42 44.49
N GLU A 391 -112.46 39.83 44.97
CA GLU A 391 -112.77 38.42 44.75
C GLU A 391 -113.08 38.08 43.27
N GLN A 392 -113.75 38.99 42.54
CA GLN A 392 -113.97 38.83 41.10
C GLN A 392 -112.67 38.98 40.29
N GLU A 393 -111.82 39.95 40.64
CA GLU A 393 -110.52 40.15 39.98
C GLU A 393 -109.57 38.97 40.24
N GLU A 394 -109.59 38.38 41.45
CA GLU A 394 -108.80 37.20 41.80
C GLU A 394 -109.26 35.95 41.03
N GLN A 395 -110.57 35.71 40.91
CA GLN A 395 -111.10 34.60 40.09
C GLN A 395 -110.75 34.76 38.60
N ALA A 396 -110.83 35.99 38.05
CA ALA A 396 -110.41 36.27 36.68
C ALA A 396 -108.90 36.02 36.47
N ARG A 397 -108.06 36.40 37.45
CA ARG A 397 -106.61 36.18 37.45
C ARG A 397 -106.26 34.69 37.42
N ILE A 398 -106.94 33.87 38.24
CA ILE A 398 -106.75 32.42 38.30
C ILE A 398 -107.18 31.75 36.97
N ALA A 399 -108.33 32.14 36.41
CA ALA A 399 -108.81 31.61 35.13
C ALA A 399 -107.88 31.95 33.95
N GLY A 400 -107.31 33.16 33.93
CA GLY A 400 -106.30 33.58 32.96
C GLY A 400 -105.01 32.76 33.06
N ALA A 401 -104.46 32.62 34.27
CA ALA A 401 -103.24 31.86 34.52
C ALA A 401 -103.37 30.38 34.12
N ALA A 402 -104.53 29.76 34.38
CA ALA A 402 -104.81 28.38 33.99
C ALA A 402 -104.77 28.18 32.47
N ARG A 403 -105.38 29.09 31.69
CA ARG A 403 -105.38 29.03 30.22
C ARG A 403 -103.97 29.20 29.63
N VAL A 404 -103.15 30.10 30.18
CA VAL A 404 -101.77 30.30 29.72
C VAL A 404 -100.90 29.08 30.01
N ARG A 405 -101.03 28.44 31.18
CA ARG A 405 -100.33 27.18 31.48
C ARG A 405 -100.74 26.05 30.53
N ALA A 406 -102.03 25.83 30.31
CA ALA A 406 -102.51 24.78 29.41
C ALA A 406 -101.99 24.97 27.96
N ALA A 407 -102.02 26.20 27.44
CA ALA A 407 -101.51 26.51 26.11
C ALA A 407 -99.97 26.33 25.99
N ALA A 408 -99.22 26.60 27.06
CA ALA A 408 -97.78 26.36 27.10
C ALA A 408 -97.43 24.87 27.18
N GLU A 409 -98.19 24.08 27.95
CA GLU A 409 -97.94 22.64 28.13
C GLU A 409 -98.20 21.83 26.85
N VAL A 410 -99.26 22.17 26.09
CA VAL A 410 -99.51 21.55 24.78
C VAL A 410 -98.36 21.82 23.81
N LYS A 411 -97.93 23.09 23.67
CA LYS A 411 -96.80 23.45 22.80
C LYS A 411 -95.46 22.84 23.24
N ALA A 412 -95.26 22.61 24.54
CA ALA A 412 -94.07 21.93 25.03
C ALA A 412 -94.04 20.46 24.55
N LYS A 413 -95.17 19.74 24.67
CA LYS A 413 -95.30 18.35 24.23
C LYS A 413 -95.17 18.21 22.71
N GLU A 414 -95.79 19.08 21.92
CA GLU A 414 -95.64 19.09 20.46
C GLU A 414 -94.17 19.28 20.01
N LEU A 415 -93.39 20.11 20.72
CA LEU A 415 -91.96 20.31 20.46
C LEU A 415 -91.09 19.13 20.93
N GLU A 416 -91.46 18.48 22.03
CA GLU A 416 -90.75 17.31 22.57
C GLU A 416 -90.96 16.07 21.68
N ASP A 417 -92.20 15.79 21.26
CA ASP A 417 -92.53 14.72 20.32
C ASP A 417 -91.88 14.92 18.95
N ALA A 418 -91.88 16.16 18.43
CA ALA A 418 -91.21 16.50 17.18
C ALA A 418 -89.69 16.28 17.25
N ARG A 419 -89.07 16.62 18.39
CA ARG A 419 -87.64 16.40 18.62
C ARG A 419 -87.32 14.91 18.77
N LEU A 420 -88.08 14.16 19.57
CA LEU A 420 -87.89 12.71 19.75
C LEU A 420 -87.96 11.98 18.42
N LYS A 421 -88.91 12.34 17.55
CA LYS A 421 -89.05 11.75 16.21
C LYS A 421 -87.86 12.08 15.30
N ALA A 422 -87.37 13.31 15.31
CA ALA A 422 -86.18 13.70 14.55
C ALA A 422 -84.92 12.96 15.02
N GLU A 423 -84.74 12.83 16.33
CA GLU A 423 -83.60 12.14 16.95
C GLU A 423 -83.61 10.63 16.66
N GLN A 424 -84.79 10.01 16.62
CA GLN A 424 -84.98 8.61 16.16
C GLN A 424 -84.70 8.44 14.65
N ASP A 425 -85.20 9.33 13.80
CA ASP A 425 -84.96 9.30 12.36
C ASP A 425 -83.48 9.48 11.98
N GLU A 426 -82.71 10.26 12.77
CA GLU A 426 -81.27 10.44 12.57
C GLU A 426 -80.48 9.21 13.07
N GLN A 427 -80.81 8.67 14.24
CA GLN A 427 -80.20 7.43 14.73
C GLN A 427 -80.47 6.24 13.79
N ALA A 428 -81.69 6.11 13.25
CA ALA A 428 -82.03 5.07 12.27
C ALA A 428 -81.17 5.17 11.00
N LYS A 429 -80.95 6.37 10.47
CA LYS A 429 -80.08 6.60 9.29
C LYS A 429 -78.62 6.27 9.58
N ILE A 430 -78.12 6.58 10.78
CA ILE A 430 -76.75 6.24 11.21
C ILE A 430 -76.58 4.72 11.34
N VAL A 431 -77.56 4.01 11.91
CA VAL A 431 -77.54 2.54 12.02
C VAL A 431 -77.63 1.87 10.65
N GLU A 432 -78.51 2.32 9.76
CA GLU A 432 -78.64 1.75 8.41
C GLU A 432 -77.37 2.00 7.56
N ALA A 433 -76.78 3.20 7.64
CA ALA A 433 -75.51 3.51 6.99
C ALA A 433 -74.35 2.67 7.54
N ALA A 434 -74.30 2.45 8.86
CA ALA A 434 -73.32 1.57 9.49
C ALA A 434 -73.51 0.10 9.07
N ARG A 435 -74.76 -0.36 8.96
CA ARG A 435 -75.13 -1.72 8.50
C ARG A 435 -74.70 -1.94 7.04
N ILE A 436 -75.05 -1.02 6.14
CA ILE A 436 -74.67 -1.07 4.72
C ILE A 436 -73.16 -1.04 4.56
N LYS A 437 -72.45 -0.19 5.32
CA LYS A 437 -70.99 -0.16 5.28
C LYS A 437 -70.37 -1.45 5.80
N ALA A 438 -70.83 -1.99 6.93
CA ALA A 438 -70.32 -3.25 7.47
C ALA A 438 -70.58 -4.43 6.51
N GLU A 439 -71.73 -4.46 5.84
CA GLU A 439 -72.05 -5.47 4.83
C GLU A 439 -71.18 -5.34 3.57
N ALA A 440 -70.86 -4.11 3.15
CA ALA A 440 -69.95 -3.85 2.03
C ALA A 440 -68.49 -4.20 2.38
N ASP A 441 -67.99 -3.76 3.55
CA ASP A 441 -66.64 -4.06 4.04
C ASP A 441 -66.48 -5.59 4.25
N ALA A 442 -67.49 -6.29 4.75
CA ALA A 442 -67.47 -7.76 4.88
C ALA A 442 -67.45 -8.47 3.52
N LYS A 443 -68.24 -8.01 2.52
CA LYS A 443 -68.23 -8.55 1.16
C LYS A 443 -66.91 -8.27 0.44
N ALA A 444 -66.31 -7.10 0.65
CA ALA A 444 -64.99 -6.75 0.12
C ALA A 444 -63.89 -7.64 0.72
N ASN A 445 -63.84 -7.78 2.05
CA ASN A 445 -62.88 -8.63 2.73
C ASN A 445 -63.01 -10.11 2.31
N ALA A 446 -64.24 -10.64 2.21
CA ALA A 446 -64.46 -12.02 1.77
C ALA A 446 -64.04 -12.25 0.30
N LEU A 447 -64.23 -11.25 -0.57
CA LEU A 447 -63.77 -11.31 -1.97
C LEU A 447 -62.24 -11.20 -2.07
N GLU A 448 -61.61 -10.35 -1.25
CA GLU A 448 -60.16 -10.20 -1.20
C GLU A 448 -59.48 -11.43 -0.57
N GLU A 449 -60.05 -12.03 0.46
CA GLU A 449 -59.56 -13.27 1.07
C GLU A 449 -59.72 -14.47 0.11
N ALA A 450 -60.87 -14.59 -0.57
CA ALA A 450 -61.07 -15.60 -1.60
C ALA A 450 -60.10 -15.42 -2.78
N ARG A 451 -59.85 -14.19 -3.21
CA ARG A 451 -58.84 -13.86 -4.24
C ARG A 451 -57.43 -14.17 -3.76
N LEU A 452 -57.05 -13.78 -2.54
CA LEU A 452 -55.73 -14.06 -1.96
C LEU A 452 -55.49 -15.56 -1.83
N LYS A 453 -56.51 -16.34 -1.45
CA LYS A 453 -56.43 -17.79 -1.41
C LYS A 453 -56.28 -18.41 -2.80
N ALA A 454 -57.08 -17.97 -3.78
CA ALA A 454 -56.93 -18.41 -5.17
C ALA A 454 -55.56 -18.03 -5.76
N GLU A 455 -55.06 -16.82 -5.48
CA GLU A 455 -53.74 -16.36 -5.92
C GLU A 455 -52.61 -17.12 -5.18
N GLN A 456 -52.80 -17.52 -3.92
CA GLN A 456 -51.87 -18.40 -3.21
C GLN A 456 -51.88 -19.83 -3.75
N GLU A 457 -53.05 -20.40 -4.06
CA GLU A 457 -53.17 -21.73 -4.66
C GLU A 457 -52.61 -21.76 -6.10
N GLU A 458 -52.83 -20.71 -6.89
CA GLU A 458 -52.20 -20.55 -8.21
C GLU A 458 -50.68 -20.33 -8.09
N ARG A 459 -50.20 -19.46 -7.21
CA ARG A 459 -48.76 -19.29 -6.94
C ARG A 459 -48.12 -20.58 -6.42
N ALA A 460 -48.81 -21.35 -5.59
CA ALA A 460 -48.32 -22.65 -5.10
C ALA A 460 -48.27 -23.68 -6.23
N ARG A 461 -49.30 -23.75 -7.08
CA ARG A 461 -49.33 -24.62 -8.26
C ARG A 461 -48.27 -24.22 -9.30
N LEU A 462 -48.03 -22.92 -9.49
CA LEU A 462 -46.96 -22.40 -10.35
C LEU A 462 -45.58 -22.64 -9.74
N ALA A 463 -45.41 -22.53 -8.41
CA ALA A 463 -44.16 -22.84 -7.72
C ALA A 463 -43.87 -24.34 -7.73
N GLU A 464 -44.87 -25.20 -7.58
CA GLU A 464 -44.76 -26.66 -7.73
C GLU A 464 -44.42 -27.02 -9.19
N ALA A 465 -45.13 -26.46 -10.17
CA ALA A 465 -44.82 -26.66 -11.58
C ALA A 465 -43.43 -26.13 -11.97
N ALA A 466 -42.99 -25.01 -11.39
CA ALA A 466 -41.65 -24.47 -11.56
C ALA A 466 -40.59 -25.31 -10.84
N ARG A 467 -40.89 -25.89 -9.67
CA ARG A 467 -40.02 -26.83 -8.95
C ARG A 467 -39.87 -28.13 -9.72
N VAL A 468 -40.96 -28.65 -10.28
CA VAL A 468 -40.96 -29.86 -11.12
C VAL A 468 -40.25 -29.60 -12.45
N ARG A 469 -40.49 -28.44 -13.10
CA ARG A 469 -39.70 -28.03 -14.28
C ARG A 469 -38.23 -27.85 -13.94
N ALA A 470 -37.88 -27.12 -12.89
CA ALA A 470 -36.49 -26.92 -12.48
C ALA A 470 -35.80 -28.23 -12.06
N ALA A 471 -36.51 -29.18 -11.45
CA ALA A 471 -35.98 -30.51 -11.14
C ALA A 471 -35.84 -31.39 -12.39
N ALA A 472 -36.78 -31.32 -13.33
CA ALA A 472 -36.69 -32.01 -14.63
C ALA A 472 -35.60 -31.41 -15.52
N GLU A 473 -35.45 -30.08 -15.51
CA GLU A 473 -34.44 -29.32 -16.26
C GLU A 473 -33.06 -29.45 -15.60
N ALA A 474 -32.96 -29.53 -14.27
CA ALA A 474 -31.71 -29.88 -13.59
C ALA A 474 -31.31 -31.33 -13.85
N LYS A 475 -32.28 -32.27 -13.91
CA LYS A 475 -31.99 -33.65 -14.36
C LYS A 475 -31.62 -33.72 -15.84
N ALA A 476 -32.30 -32.96 -16.70
CA ALA A 476 -31.96 -32.88 -18.12
C ALA A 476 -30.57 -32.26 -18.32
N LYS A 477 -30.24 -31.15 -17.65
CA LYS A 477 -28.91 -30.54 -17.64
C LYS A 477 -27.85 -31.42 -16.97
N ALA A 478 -28.20 -32.24 -15.98
CA ALA A 478 -27.27 -33.21 -15.41
C ALA A 478 -26.98 -34.38 -16.37
N VAL A 479 -28.00 -34.88 -17.08
CA VAL A 479 -27.85 -35.92 -18.12
C VAL A 479 -27.15 -35.36 -19.37
N GLU A 480 -27.45 -34.12 -19.75
CA GLU A 480 -26.80 -33.42 -20.87
C GLU A 480 -25.38 -33.00 -20.52
N ALA A 481 -25.10 -32.54 -19.28
CA ALA A 481 -23.73 -32.31 -18.81
C ALA A 481 -22.96 -33.62 -18.64
N ALA A 482 -23.59 -34.73 -18.23
CA ALA A 482 -22.96 -36.05 -18.23
C ALA A 482 -22.67 -36.53 -19.66
N ARG A 483 -23.59 -36.33 -20.61
CA ARG A 483 -23.38 -36.63 -22.03
C ARG A 483 -22.30 -35.74 -22.65
N LEU A 484 -22.32 -34.43 -22.37
CA LEU A 484 -21.30 -33.48 -22.81
C LEU A 484 -19.96 -33.75 -22.16
N LYS A 485 -19.90 -34.21 -20.90
CA LYS A 485 -18.66 -34.61 -20.24
C LYS A 485 -18.12 -35.92 -20.82
N ALA A 486 -18.96 -36.91 -21.07
CA ALA A 486 -18.57 -38.14 -21.76
C ALA A 486 -18.14 -37.88 -23.21
N GLU A 487 -18.86 -37.00 -23.93
CA GLU A 487 -18.53 -36.59 -25.29
C GLU A 487 -17.28 -35.69 -25.32
N GLN A 488 -17.04 -34.86 -24.30
CA GLN A 488 -15.79 -34.10 -24.14
C GLN A 488 -14.64 -35.01 -23.73
N GLU A 489 -14.85 -36.04 -22.91
CA GLU A 489 -13.83 -37.03 -22.56
C GLU A 489 -13.51 -37.95 -23.75
N GLU A 490 -14.48 -38.28 -24.59
CA GLU A 490 -14.27 -39.04 -25.83
C GLU A 490 -13.67 -38.17 -26.94
N ARG A 491 -14.15 -36.93 -27.13
CA ARG A 491 -13.50 -35.94 -28.01
C ARG A 491 -12.09 -35.59 -27.52
N ALA A 492 -11.84 -35.54 -26.20
CA ALA A 492 -10.51 -35.34 -25.63
C ALA A 492 -9.64 -36.58 -25.85
N ARG A 493 -10.15 -37.80 -25.66
CA ARG A 493 -9.43 -39.05 -25.95
C ARG A 493 -9.11 -39.19 -27.44
N ILE A 494 -10.02 -38.78 -28.32
CA ILE A 494 -9.82 -38.75 -29.78
C ILE A 494 -8.87 -37.62 -30.17
N ALA A 495 -8.99 -36.43 -29.58
CA ALA A 495 -8.07 -35.31 -29.82
C ALA A 495 -6.69 -35.57 -29.22
N GLU A 496 -6.57 -36.33 -28.14
CA GLU A 496 -5.31 -36.76 -27.53
C GLU A 496 -4.68 -37.91 -28.32
N ALA A 497 -5.45 -38.90 -28.79
CA ALA A 497 -4.96 -39.89 -29.72
C ALA A 497 -4.54 -39.24 -31.07
N ALA A 498 -5.27 -38.25 -31.55
CA ALA A 498 -4.92 -37.46 -32.72
C ALA A 498 -3.73 -36.52 -32.45
N ARG A 499 -3.57 -35.98 -31.23
CA ARG A 499 -2.42 -35.18 -30.81
C ARG A 499 -1.18 -36.04 -30.66
N ILE A 500 -1.28 -37.23 -30.07
CA ILE A 500 -0.20 -38.21 -29.96
C ILE A 500 0.19 -38.72 -31.35
N LYS A 501 -0.78 -38.99 -32.23
CA LYS A 501 -0.48 -39.36 -33.62
C LYS A 501 0.13 -38.19 -34.40
N ALA A 502 -0.41 -36.98 -34.30
CA ALA A 502 0.15 -35.80 -34.96
C ALA A 502 1.50 -35.39 -34.38
N GLU A 503 1.75 -35.61 -33.09
CA GLU A 503 3.05 -35.40 -32.42
C GLU A 503 4.03 -36.51 -32.81
N ALA A 504 3.59 -37.75 -33.02
CA ALA A 504 4.42 -38.82 -33.57
C ALA A 504 4.75 -38.60 -35.05
N ASP A 505 3.76 -38.24 -35.88
CA ASP A 505 3.93 -37.90 -37.30
C ASP A 505 4.76 -36.60 -37.45
N ALA A 506 4.61 -35.63 -36.55
CA ALA A 506 5.44 -34.41 -36.52
C ALA A 506 6.82 -34.65 -35.91
N LYS A 507 7.01 -35.55 -34.95
CA LYS A 507 8.35 -35.96 -34.48
C LYS A 507 9.05 -36.81 -35.55
N ALA A 508 8.35 -37.67 -36.26
CA ALA A 508 8.90 -38.41 -37.41
C ALA A 508 9.34 -37.44 -38.52
N LYS A 509 8.48 -36.48 -38.91
CA LYS A 509 8.84 -35.44 -39.88
C LYS A 509 9.92 -34.50 -39.37
N ALA A 510 9.89 -34.08 -38.10
CA ALA A 510 10.94 -33.23 -37.54
C ALA A 510 12.26 -33.98 -37.38
N VAL A 511 12.27 -35.31 -37.19
CA VAL A 511 13.48 -36.14 -37.24
C VAL A 511 13.95 -36.35 -38.68
N GLU A 512 13.06 -36.49 -39.65
CA GLU A 512 13.43 -36.57 -41.07
C GLU A 512 13.96 -35.22 -41.60
N GLU A 513 13.28 -34.11 -41.31
CA GLU A 513 13.70 -32.75 -41.60
C GLU A 513 14.95 -32.37 -40.81
N ALA A 514 15.08 -32.71 -39.52
CA ALA A 514 16.33 -32.48 -38.79
C ALA A 514 17.47 -33.37 -39.30
N ARG A 515 17.20 -34.58 -39.81
CA ARG A 515 18.24 -35.41 -40.44
C ARG A 515 18.63 -34.86 -41.81
N LEU A 516 17.68 -34.42 -42.63
CA LEU A 516 17.95 -33.76 -43.92
C LEU A 516 18.63 -32.41 -43.74
N LYS A 517 18.21 -31.63 -42.74
CA LYS A 517 18.79 -30.34 -42.39
C LYS A 517 20.14 -30.50 -41.71
N ALA A 518 20.35 -31.48 -40.85
CA ALA A 518 21.68 -31.82 -40.34
C ALA A 518 22.59 -32.39 -41.42
N GLU A 519 22.09 -33.17 -42.39
CA GLU A 519 22.91 -33.61 -43.52
C GLU A 519 23.23 -32.43 -44.46
N GLN A 520 22.30 -31.52 -44.68
CA GLN A 520 22.55 -30.27 -45.42
C GLN A 520 23.45 -29.31 -44.65
N GLU A 521 23.35 -29.21 -43.32
CA GLU A 521 24.20 -28.38 -42.47
C GLU A 521 25.57 -29.01 -42.22
N GLU A 522 25.71 -30.34 -42.24
CA GLU A 522 27.00 -31.03 -42.23
C GLU A 522 27.68 -30.87 -43.60
N ARG A 523 26.96 -31.06 -44.71
CA ARG A 523 27.46 -30.79 -46.07
C ARG A 523 27.78 -29.30 -46.26
N ALA A 524 26.96 -28.39 -45.73
CA ALA A 524 27.19 -26.96 -45.78
C ALA A 524 28.30 -26.53 -44.82
N ARG A 525 28.47 -27.14 -43.64
CA ARG A 525 29.60 -26.89 -42.75
C ARG A 525 30.89 -27.43 -43.35
N ILE A 526 30.89 -28.59 -44.00
CA ILE A 526 32.08 -29.09 -44.74
C ILE A 526 32.40 -28.19 -45.94
N ALA A 527 31.38 -27.74 -46.69
CA ALA A 527 31.57 -26.81 -47.80
C ALA A 527 31.99 -25.41 -47.33
N GLU A 528 31.47 -24.92 -46.21
CA GLU A 528 31.76 -23.62 -45.62
C GLU A 528 33.07 -23.65 -44.83
N GLU A 529 33.46 -24.76 -44.19
CA GLU A 529 34.82 -24.96 -43.65
C GLU A 529 35.81 -25.02 -44.80
N ALA A 530 35.51 -25.68 -45.93
CA ALA A 530 36.36 -25.62 -47.12
C ALA A 530 36.42 -24.20 -47.70
N ARG A 531 35.29 -23.49 -47.78
CA ARG A 531 35.19 -22.12 -48.31
C ARG A 531 35.86 -21.10 -47.40
N VAL A 532 35.68 -21.20 -46.09
CA VAL A 532 36.27 -20.34 -45.05
C VAL A 532 37.73 -20.70 -44.84
N GLN A 533 38.17 -21.96 -44.94
CA GLN A 533 39.60 -22.29 -44.91
C GLN A 533 40.31 -21.80 -46.17
N ALA A 534 39.67 -21.85 -47.35
CA ALA A 534 40.18 -21.23 -48.57
C ALA A 534 40.17 -19.70 -48.50
N GLU A 535 39.06 -19.09 -48.06
CA GLU A 535 38.88 -17.64 -47.95
C GLU A 535 39.70 -17.06 -46.79
N ALA A 536 39.95 -17.78 -45.71
CA ALA A 536 40.86 -17.39 -44.64
C ALA A 536 42.32 -17.57 -45.03
N ASN A 537 42.70 -18.59 -45.84
CA ASN A 537 44.05 -18.64 -46.41
C ASN A 537 44.27 -17.53 -47.46
N ALA A 538 43.24 -17.19 -48.24
CA ALA A 538 43.29 -16.08 -49.19
C ALA A 538 43.31 -14.72 -48.48
N LYS A 539 42.43 -14.51 -47.49
CA LYS A 539 42.38 -13.28 -46.67
C LYS A 539 43.58 -13.17 -45.75
N ALA A 540 44.14 -14.25 -45.19
CA ALA A 540 45.38 -14.16 -44.42
C ALA A 540 46.51 -13.64 -45.30
N LYS A 541 46.70 -14.19 -46.51
CA LYS A 541 47.72 -13.70 -47.46
C LYS A 541 47.43 -12.30 -47.98
N ALA A 542 46.16 -11.96 -48.23
CA ALA A 542 45.77 -10.63 -48.70
C ALA A 542 45.85 -9.56 -47.59
N VAL A 543 45.50 -9.90 -46.35
CA VAL A 543 45.58 -9.02 -45.17
C VAL A 543 47.01 -8.93 -44.65
N GLU A 544 47.83 -9.98 -44.76
CA GLU A 544 49.26 -9.89 -44.44
C GLU A 544 49.99 -8.99 -45.46
N ALA A 545 49.72 -9.16 -46.76
CA ALA A 545 50.25 -8.28 -47.80
C ALA A 545 49.72 -6.84 -47.70
N ALA A 546 48.42 -6.67 -47.44
CA ALA A 546 47.82 -5.35 -47.26
C ALA A 546 48.27 -4.69 -45.95
N ARG A 547 48.48 -5.45 -44.86
CA ARG A 547 49.02 -4.92 -43.62
C ARG A 547 50.48 -4.54 -43.81
N LEU A 548 51.34 -5.36 -44.39
CA LEU A 548 52.73 -4.97 -44.70
C LEU A 548 52.81 -3.68 -45.55
N LYS A 549 51.90 -3.50 -46.50
CA LYS A 549 51.85 -2.29 -47.34
C LYS A 549 51.26 -1.08 -46.60
N ALA A 550 50.16 -1.25 -45.87
CA ALA A 550 49.52 -0.19 -45.10
C ALA A 550 50.35 0.21 -43.87
N GLU A 551 51.02 -0.73 -43.21
CA GLU A 551 51.97 -0.52 -42.12
C GLU A 551 53.17 0.30 -42.64
N GLN A 552 53.69 0.02 -43.84
CA GLN A 552 54.71 0.87 -44.47
C GLN A 552 54.18 2.26 -44.91
N GLU A 553 52.99 2.34 -45.52
CA GLU A 553 52.40 3.61 -45.96
C GLU A 553 51.94 4.50 -44.79
N GLU A 554 51.50 3.91 -43.67
CA GLU A 554 51.12 4.62 -42.45
C GLU A 554 52.34 4.96 -41.58
N GLN A 555 53.39 4.14 -41.54
CA GLN A 555 54.67 4.54 -40.94
C GLN A 555 55.28 5.74 -41.69
N ALA A 556 55.13 5.78 -43.03
CA ALA A 556 55.52 6.92 -43.85
C ALA A 556 54.62 8.14 -43.58
N ARG A 557 53.28 7.98 -43.62
CA ARG A 557 52.33 9.08 -43.37
C ARG A 557 52.50 9.67 -41.97
N ILE A 558 52.64 8.84 -40.92
CA ILE A 558 52.89 9.30 -39.55
C ILE A 558 54.26 9.99 -39.44
N SER A 559 55.30 9.52 -40.15
CA SER A 559 56.63 10.18 -40.20
C SER A 559 56.60 11.55 -40.88
N GLU A 560 55.64 11.78 -41.78
CA GLU A 560 55.49 13.03 -42.53
C GLU A 560 54.49 13.99 -41.85
N GLU A 561 53.33 13.50 -41.42
CA GLU A 561 52.36 14.23 -40.59
C GLU A 561 52.99 14.67 -39.26
N ALA A 562 53.80 13.83 -38.59
CA ALA A 562 54.49 14.25 -37.38
C ALA A 562 55.53 15.36 -37.62
N LYS A 563 56.14 15.44 -38.82
CA LYS A 563 57.04 16.55 -39.17
C LYS A 563 56.25 17.81 -39.49
N VAL A 564 55.19 17.71 -40.30
CA VAL A 564 54.34 18.85 -40.67
C VAL A 564 53.64 19.42 -39.43
N GLN A 565 53.09 18.58 -38.56
CA GLN A 565 52.48 19.01 -37.30
C GLN A 565 53.51 19.57 -36.32
N ALA A 566 54.69 18.96 -36.15
CA ALA A 566 55.72 19.51 -35.28
C ALA A 566 56.29 20.85 -35.78
N GLU A 567 56.36 21.07 -37.10
CA GLU A 567 56.77 22.36 -37.67
C GLU A 567 55.65 23.41 -37.59
N ALA A 568 54.39 23.01 -37.81
CA ALA A 568 53.21 23.86 -37.61
C ALA A 568 53.07 24.29 -36.14
N ASP A 569 53.16 23.36 -35.20
CA ASP A 569 53.10 23.64 -33.76
C ASP A 569 54.29 24.48 -33.29
N ARG A 570 55.49 24.30 -33.86
CA ARG A 570 56.63 25.21 -33.62
C ARG A 570 56.35 26.62 -34.11
N LYS A 571 55.81 26.77 -35.32
CA LYS A 571 55.49 28.09 -35.90
C LYS A 571 54.34 28.76 -35.16
N ALA A 572 53.31 28.01 -34.76
CA ALA A 572 52.19 28.50 -33.97
C ALA A 572 52.64 28.95 -32.57
N LYS A 573 53.40 28.13 -31.84
CA LYS A 573 53.92 28.49 -30.52
C LYS A 573 54.89 29.67 -30.59
N ALA A 574 55.82 29.69 -31.54
CA ALA A 574 56.73 30.83 -31.72
C ALA A 574 56.00 32.13 -32.09
N LEU A 575 54.91 32.07 -32.86
CA LEU A 575 54.10 33.24 -33.20
C LEU A 575 53.26 33.73 -32.02
N GLU A 576 52.70 32.81 -31.22
CA GLU A 576 51.92 33.14 -30.03
C GLU A 576 52.81 33.66 -28.89
N GLU A 577 53.98 33.03 -28.65
CA GLU A 577 54.99 33.52 -27.72
C GLU A 577 55.54 34.89 -28.14
N ALA A 578 55.82 35.11 -29.43
CA ALA A 578 56.22 36.43 -29.92
C ALA A 578 55.11 37.49 -29.79
N ARG A 579 53.84 37.11 -29.99
CA ARG A 579 52.68 38.00 -29.79
C ARG A 579 52.50 38.37 -28.32
N ILE A 580 52.61 37.40 -27.42
CA ILE A 580 52.51 37.60 -25.97
C ILE A 580 53.69 38.45 -25.48
N GLN A 581 54.93 38.19 -25.91
CA GLN A 581 56.09 39.01 -25.56
C GLN A 581 55.99 40.44 -26.12
N ALA A 582 55.47 40.63 -27.35
CA ALA A 582 55.27 41.95 -27.92
C ALA A 582 54.21 42.77 -27.15
N GLU A 583 53.09 42.14 -26.75
CA GLU A 583 52.04 42.82 -25.98
C GLU A 583 52.46 43.06 -24.52
N GLN A 584 53.20 42.12 -23.90
CA GLN A 584 53.81 42.32 -22.57
C GLN A 584 54.86 43.44 -22.60
N ALA A 585 55.69 43.53 -23.63
CA ALA A 585 56.64 44.63 -23.81
C ALA A 585 55.91 45.97 -23.98
N ARG A 586 54.85 46.01 -24.81
CA ARG A 586 54.02 47.21 -25.01
C ARG A 586 53.38 47.70 -23.72
N ILE A 587 52.87 46.79 -22.89
CA ILE A 587 52.26 47.10 -21.59
C ILE A 587 53.32 47.52 -20.55
N ALA A 588 54.51 46.92 -20.56
CA ALA A 588 55.62 47.32 -19.69
C ALA A 588 56.15 48.73 -20.03
N GLU A 589 56.33 49.03 -21.33
CA GLU A 589 56.81 50.34 -21.81
C GLU A 589 55.76 51.45 -21.56
N GLU A 590 54.46 51.13 -21.65
CA GLU A 590 53.37 52.06 -21.28
C GLU A 590 53.24 52.24 -19.75
N ALA A 591 53.72 51.29 -18.95
CA ALA A 591 53.72 51.37 -17.48
C ALA A 591 54.93 52.12 -16.88
N GLU A 592 56.16 51.87 -17.36
CA GLU A 592 57.37 52.57 -16.85
C GLU A 592 57.37 54.07 -17.18
N ALA A 593 56.69 54.49 -18.26
CA ALA A 593 56.67 55.88 -18.70
C ALA A 593 55.91 56.87 -17.79
N LYS A 594 55.17 56.41 -16.76
CA LYS A 594 54.34 57.28 -15.88
C LYS A 594 54.37 56.92 -14.38
N ALA A 595 55.49 56.41 -13.87
CA ALA A 595 55.64 55.99 -12.48
C ALA A 595 56.54 56.88 -11.59
N GLN A 596 56.42 58.22 -11.69
CA GLN A 596 57.03 59.14 -10.69
C GLN A 596 56.00 59.64 -9.66
N GLU A 597 56.22 59.23 -8.42
CA GLU A 597 55.74 59.82 -7.15
C GLU A 597 54.28 60.33 -7.09
N ALA A 598 53.33 59.41 -6.96
CA ALA A 598 52.03 59.70 -6.34
C ALA A 598 52.07 59.32 -4.84
N PRO A 599 51.59 60.17 -3.91
CA PRO A 599 51.72 59.91 -2.48
C PRO A 599 50.88 58.71 -2.02
N LEU A 600 51.47 57.88 -1.14
CA LEU A 600 50.90 56.62 -0.66
C LEU A 600 49.77 56.84 0.37
N ASN A 601 48.66 57.40 -0.11
CA ASN A 601 47.45 57.63 0.66
C ASN A 601 46.87 56.32 1.23
N GLU A 602 46.16 56.44 2.36
CA GLU A 602 45.53 55.33 3.09
C GLU A 602 44.67 54.41 2.19
N ALA A 603 43.91 55.02 1.26
CA ALA A 603 43.08 54.31 0.29
C ALA A 603 43.86 53.46 -0.73
N THR A 604 45.14 53.75 -0.96
CA THR A 604 46.01 52.93 -1.83
C THR A 604 46.60 51.76 -1.06
N LYS A 605 47.02 51.94 0.20
CA LYS A 605 47.46 50.83 1.06
C LYS A 605 46.38 49.76 1.20
N SER A 606 45.14 50.18 1.47
CA SER A 606 44.00 49.26 1.59
C SER A 606 43.67 48.50 0.30
N LEU A 607 44.01 49.05 -0.88
CA LEU A 607 43.85 48.33 -2.14
C LEU A 607 44.88 47.20 -2.23
N ASN A 608 46.17 47.52 -2.11
CA ASN A 608 47.26 46.53 -2.20
C ASN A 608 47.17 45.42 -1.13
N GLU A 609 46.65 45.72 0.07
CA GLU A 609 46.39 44.73 1.11
C GLU A 609 45.24 43.78 0.74
N LEU A 610 44.14 44.30 0.18
CA LEU A 610 43.01 43.48 -0.29
C LEU A 610 43.40 42.64 -1.53
N GLU A 611 44.11 43.24 -2.47
CA GLU A 611 44.64 42.60 -3.68
C GLU A 611 45.52 41.39 -3.32
N LYS A 612 46.45 41.56 -2.37
CA LYS A 612 47.31 40.47 -1.85
C LYS A 612 46.54 39.36 -1.14
N VAL A 613 45.46 39.69 -0.42
CA VAL A 613 44.58 38.68 0.20
C VAL A 613 43.81 37.89 -0.85
N ILE A 614 43.42 38.52 -1.96
CA ILE A 614 42.63 37.84 -3.00
C ILE A 614 43.52 37.06 -3.96
N SER A 615 44.73 37.53 -4.31
CA SER A 615 45.66 36.74 -5.13
C SER A 615 46.03 35.42 -4.45
N SER A 616 46.38 35.47 -3.16
CA SER A 616 46.62 34.26 -2.35
C SER A 616 45.38 33.36 -2.20
N THR A 617 44.17 33.93 -2.18
CA THR A 617 42.92 33.14 -2.26
C THR A 617 42.76 32.47 -3.64
N SER A 618 43.13 33.16 -4.72
CA SER A 618 43.04 32.65 -6.10
C SER A 618 44.05 31.52 -6.36
N ASP A 619 45.26 31.62 -5.81
CA ASP A 619 46.26 30.54 -5.80
C ASP A 619 45.72 29.27 -5.11
N GLU A 620 45.16 29.40 -3.89
CA GLU A 620 44.54 28.27 -3.17
C GLU A 620 43.35 27.68 -3.93
N GLN A 621 42.50 28.54 -4.53
CA GLN A 621 41.35 28.15 -5.35
C GLN A 621 41.77 27.37 -6.61
N SER A 622 42.83 27.82 -7.28
CA SER A 622 43.45 27.14 -8.42
C SER A 622 44.03 25.78 -8.04
N LEU A 623 44.75 25.68 -6.92
CA LEU A 623 45.28 24.41 -6.41
C LEU A 623 44.17 23.39 -6.12
N MET A 624 43.07 23.82 -5.48
CA MET A 624 41.93 22.95 -5.19
C MET A 624 41.17 22.50 -6.45
N LEU A 625 41.02 23.38 -7.44
CA LEU A 625 40.44 23.03 -8.74
C LEU A 625 41.30 22.01 -9.51
N ASN A 626 42.62 22.15 -9.44
CA ASN A 626 43.57 21.20 -10.03
C ASN A 626 43.55 19.84 -9.30
N GLU A 627 43.46 19.81 -7.97
CA GLU A 627 43.30 18.54 -7.24
C GLU A 627 41.97 17.86 -7.61
N LEU A 628 40.86 18.61 -7.66
CA LEU A 628 39.56 18.08 -8.07
C LEU A 628 39.63 17.50 -9.50
N SER A 629 40.22 18.22 -10.45
CA SER A 629 40.45 17.76 -11.82
C SER A 629 41.21 16.43 -11.87
N ALA A 630 42.28 16.30 -11.07
CA ALA A 630 43.02 15.04 -10.96
C ALA A 630 42.16 13.88 -10.39
N LYS A 631 41.24 14.14 -9.45
CA LYS A 631 40.28 13.10 -9.00
C LYS A 631 39.28 12.73 -10.10
N VAL A 632 38.78 13.70 -10.88
CA VAL A 632 37.88 13.42 -12.03
C VAL A 632 38.59 12.55 -13.06
N ALA A 633 39.85 12.84 -13.38
CA ALA A 633 40.66 12.03 -14.29
C ALA A 633 40.82 10.58 -13.81
N ILE A 634 41.02 10.35 -12.51
CA ILE A 634 41.06 8.99 -11.92
C ILE A 634 39.71 8.27 -12.11
N LYS A 635 38.58 8.94 -11.82
CA LYS A 635 37.25 8.35 -12.03
C LYS A 635 36.95 8.07 -13.51
N GLN A 636 37.46 8.89 -14.43
CA GLN A 636 37.35 8.63 -15.87
C GLN A 636 38.19 7.42 -16.28
N GLN A 637 39.38 7.23 -15.69
CA GLN A 637 40.18 6.02 -15.93
C GLN A 637 39.50 4.77 -15.37
N ASP A 638 38.94 4.81 -14.15
CA ASP A 638 38.22 3.68 -13.56
C ASP A 638 36.99 3.27 -14.41
N LEU A 639 36.31 4.24 -15.03
CA LEU A 639 35.24 3.99 -16.00
C LEU A 639 35.76 3.37 -17.31
N ASN A 640 36.92 3.82 -17.82
CA ASN A 640 37.53 3.26 -19.02
C ASN A 640 38.00 1.81 -18.78
N ASP A 641 38.62 1.55 -17.64
CA ASP A 641 39.03 0.21 -17.18
C ASP A 641 37.83 -0.74 -17.07
N LEU A 642 36.68 -0.27 -16.56
CA LEU A 642 35.46 -1.07 -16.45
C LEU A 642 34.82 -1.36 -17.83
N LYS A 643 34.90 -0.41 -18.78
CA LYS A 643 34.49 -0.63 -20.18
C LYS A 643 35.38 -1.67 -20.85
N GLU A 644 36.70 -1.55 -20.71
CA GLU A 644 37.67 -2.52 -21.24
C GLU A 644 37.42 -3.93 -20.69
N GLU A 645 37.22 -4.08 -19.37
CA GLU A 645 36.88 -5.36 -18.76
C GLU A 645 35.56 -5.94 -19.31
N ASN A 646 34.52 -5.11 -19.43
CA ASN A 646 33.23 -5.51 -19.98
C ASN A 646 33.33 -5.90 -21.48
N ASP A 647 34.12 -5.19 -22.28
CA ASP A 647 34.27 -5.40 -23.74
C ASP A 647 35.16 -6.61 -24.07
N LEU A 648 36.21 -6.86 -23.27
CA LEU A 648 37.02 -8.08 -23.36
C LEU A 648 36.19 -9.31 -22.97
N SER A 649 35.36 -9.18 -21.92
CA SER A 649 34.46 -10.25 -21.49
C SER A 649 33.38 -10.59 -22.54
N GLU A 650 32.88 -9.64 -23.34
CA GLU A 650 31.98 -9.95 -24.47
C GLU A 650 32.68 -10.71 -25.61
N LYS A 651 34.01 -10.61 -25.70
CA LYS A 651 34.84 -11.36 -26.66
C LYS A 651 35.29 -12.73 -26.10
N GLY A 652 34.78 -13.13 -24.93
CA GLY A 652 35.18 -14.36 -24.23
C GLY A 652 36.57 -14.32 -23.60
N ILE A 653 37.22 -13.14 -23.55
CA ILE A 653 38.59 -13.00 -23.05
C ILE A 653 38.53 -12.69 -21.55
N VAL A 654 38.97 -13.66 -20.74
CA VAL A 654 39.07 -13.49 -19.28
C VAL A 654 40.28 -12.63 -18.94
N SER A 655 40.03 -11.36 -18.61
CA SER A 655 41.04 -10.48 -18.02
C SER A 655 41.23 -10.76 -16.53
N ALA A 656 42.41 -10.47 -15.98
CA ALA A 656 42.67 -10.62 -14.55
C ALA A 656 41.91 -9.54 -13.76
N PRO A 657 41.26 -9.88 -12.63
CA PRO A 657 40.47 -8.92 -11.86
C PRO A 657 41.37 -7.82 -11.26
N LYS A 658 41.19 -6.58 -11.74
CA LYS A 658 41.84 -5.39 -11.16
C LYS A 658 41.33 -5.18 -9.72
N ALA A 659 42.22 -4.88 -8.79
CA ALA A 659 41.88 -4.79 -7.36
C ALA A 659 40.92 -3.63 -7.07
N PHE A 660 39.87 -3.88 -6.28
CA PHE A 660 38.89 -2.86 -5.91
C PHE A 660 39.49 -1.77 -5.01
N LYS A 661 39.53 -0.53 -5.51
CA LYS A 661 39.85 0.67 -4.72
C LYS A 661 38.70 1.01 -3.76
N SER A 662 39.01 1.65 -2.63
CA SER A 662 38.00 2.13 -1.68
C SER A 662 37.32 3.40 -2.18
N VAL A 663 36.27 3.22 -3.00
CA VAL A 663 35.51 4.32 -3.62
C VAL A 663 34.93 5.31 -2.61
N SER A 664 34.61 4.88 -1.39
CA SER A 664 34.05 5.74 -0.34
C SER A 664 35.01 6.84 0.10
N ALA A 665 36.30 6.53 0.23
CA ALA A 665 37.31 7.50 0.64
C ALA A 665 37.56 8.56 -0.46
N GLU A 666 37.66 8.12 -1.72
CA GLU A 666 37.83 9.02 -2.86
C GLU A 666 36.63 9.96 -3.05
N ASN A 667 35.41 9.43 -2.89
CA ASN A 667 34.19 10.22 -3.01
C ASN A 667 34.08 11.26 -1.88
N ALA A 668 34.45 10.91 -0.64
CA ALA A 668 34.51 11.86 0.47
C ALA A 668 35.51 13.00 0.23
N VAL A 669 36.68 12.71 -0.38
CA VAL A 669 37.64 13.73 -0.79
C VAL A 669 37.04 14.65 -1.86
N ILE A 670 36.38 14.10 -2.89
CA ILE A 670 35.72 14.88 -3.97
C ILE A 670 34.66 15.84 -3.40
N GLU A 671 33.77 15.38 -2.52
CA GLU A 671 32.76 16.27 -1.91
C GLU A 671 33.41 17.32 -0.99
N SER A 672 34.48 16.98 -0.27
CA SER A 672 35.22 17.95 0.54
C SER A 672 35.88 19.05 -0.32
N LEU A 673 36.38 18.71 -1.52
CA LEU A 673 36.96 19.66 -2.47
C LEU A 673 35.88 20.57 -3.07
N LYS A 674 34.75 20.01 -3.53
CA LYS A 674 33.60 20.78 -4.01
C LYS A 674 33.14 21.82 -2.96
N LEU A 675 33.03 21.41 -1.70
CA LEU A 675 32.60 22.30 -0.60
C LEU A 675 33.63 23.40 -0.33
N LYS A 676 34.93 23.07 -0.25
CA LYS A 676 36.00 24.07 -0.09
C LYS A 676 36.05 25.09 -1.23
N ILE A 677 35.96 24.63 -2.48
CA ILE A 677 35.99 25.52 -3.66
C ILE A 677 34.77 26.44 -3.70
N ASN A 678 33.56 25.93 -3.41
CA ASN A 678 32.36 26.78 -3.31
C ASN A 678 32.49 27.84 -2.20
N ASN A 679 32.97 27.45 -1.00
CA ASN A 679 33.20 28.41 0.08
C ASN A 679 34.25 29.48 -0.30
N SER A 680 35.29 29.11 -1.03
CA SER A 680 36.29 30.05 -1.57
C SER A 680 35.70 31.00 -2.60
N ILE A 681 34.86 30.49 -3.51
CA ILE A 681 34.11 31.31 -4.49
C ILE A 681 33.20 32.31 -3.76
N GLU A 682 32.45 31.89 -2.74
CA GLU A 682 31.58 32.80 -1.97
C GLU A 682 32.38 33.87 -1.21
N PHE A 683 33.50 33.49 -0.59
CA PHE A 683 34.42 34.43 0.07
C PHE A 683 35.02 35.45 -0.91
N GLY A 684 35.48 34.99 -2.08
CA GLY A 684 35.99 35.85 -3.16
C GLY A 684 34.94 36.83 -3.66
N ASN A 685 33.69 36.39 -3.89
CA ASN A 685 32.58 37.26 -4.29
C ASN A 685 32.23 38.29 -3.20
N ALA A 686 32.27 37.93 -1.92
CA ALA A 686 32.09 38.86 -0.81
C ALA A 686 33.21 39.92 -0.77
N LYS A 687 34.47 39.53 -1.02
CA LYS A 687 35.62 40.44 -1.08
C LYS A 687 35.59 41.37 -2.30
N ILE A 688 35.18 40.89 -3.46
CA ILE A 688 34.92 41.74 -4.64
C ILE A 688 33.83 42.78 -4.33
N THR A 689 32.76 42.38 -3.63
CA THR A 689 31.67 43.30 -3.22
C THR A 689 32.17 44.39 -2.24
N GLU A 690 33.14 44.06 -1.39
CA GLU A 690 33.80 45.02 -0.50
C GLU A 690 34.68 46.02 -1.28
N ILE A 691 35.48 45.55 -2.24
CA ILE A 691 36.27 46.42 -3.14
C ILE A 691 35.36 47.32 -3.99
N GLU A 692 34.25 46.80 -4.53
CA GLU A 692 33.24 47.60 -5.24
C GLU A 692 32.63 48.70 -4.36
N LYS A 693 32.47 48.45 -3.06
CA LYS A 693 32.00 49.47 -2.12
C LYS A 693 33.07 50.55 -1.91
N LEU A 694 34.32 50.16 -1.68
CA LEU A 694 35.45 51.10 -1.55
C LEU A 694 35.62 51.96 -2.81
N TYR A 695 35.53 51.37 -4.00
CA TYR A 695 35.60 52.09 -5.28
C TYR A 695 34.43 53.08 -5.44
N ARG A 696 33.19 52.68 -5.12
CA ARG A 696 32.03 53.59 -5.12
C ARG A 696 32.17 54.72 -4.11
N ASP A 697 32.73 54.46 -2.92
CA ASP A 697 32.98 55.48 -1.90
C ASP A 697 34.17 56.40 -2.25
N ARG A 698 35.14 55.90 -3.01
CA ARG A 698 36.22 56.72 -3.62
C ARG A 698 35.67 57.64 -4.71
N LEU A 699 34.83 57.13 -5.63
CA LEU A 699 34.20 57.93 -6.70
C LEU A 699 33.32 59.09 -6.19
N LYS A 700 32.78 59.00 -4.97
CA LYS A 700 32.09 60.13 -4.31
C LYS A 700 33.04 61.29 -3.96
N LYS A 701 34.29 60.97 -3.61
CA LYS A 701 35.35 61.93 -3.22
C LYS A 701 36.11 62.44 -4.46
N VAL A 702 36.54 61.54 -5.33
CA VAL A 702 37.30 61.82 -6.56
C VAL A 702 36.46 61.37 -7.75
N LYS A 703 35.75 62.32 -8.36
CA LYS A 703 34.77 62.04 -9.44
C LYS A 703 35.38 61.72 -10.81
N SER A 704 36.68 62.00 -11.02
CA SER A 704 37.33 61.67 -12.28
C SER A 704 37.53 60.16 -12.39
N LYS A 705 37.07 59.56 -13.50
CA LYS A 705 37.35 58.15 -13.81
C LYS A 705 38.80 57.93 -14.29
N GLU A 706 39.47 59.01 -14.67
CA GLU A 706 40.86 59.03 -15.17
C GLU A 706 41.89 59.23 -14.02
N ASP A 707 41.44 59.33 -12.77
CA ASP A 707 42.32 59.23 -11.59
C ASP A 707 43.00 57.85 -11.58
N ALA A 708 44.34 57.83 -11.56
CA ALA A 708 45.13 56.60 -11.77
C ALA A 708 44.75 55.46 -10.79
N VAL A 709 44.36 55.80 -9.55
CA VAL A 709 43.93 54.80 -8.57
C VAL A 709 42.47 54.38 -8.77
N ASN A 710 41.59 55.25 -9.28
CA ASN A 710 40.26 54.83 -9.75
C ASN A 710 40.37 53.84 -10.93
N VAL A 711 41.34 54.01 -11.82
CA VAL A 711 41.67 53.03 -12.87
C VAL A 711 42.18 51.72 -12.26
N ALA A 712 43.11 51.78 -11.30
CA ALA A 712 43.59 50.57 -10.60
C ALA A 712 42.45 49.79 -9.92
N TYR A 713 41.55 50.46 -9.19
CA TYR A 713 40.36 49.84 -8.61
C TYR A 713 39.46 49.20 -9.69
N ALA A 714 39.26 49.86 -10.83
CA ALA A 714 38.42 49.33 -11.90
C ALA A 714 39.04 48.08 -12.55
N ASN A 715 40.34 48.09 -12.81
CA ASN A 715 41.09 46.96 -13.39
C ASN A 715 41.05 45.75 -12.44
N ALA A 716 41.39 45.94 -11.16
CA ALA A 716 41.35 44.87 -10.16
C ALA A 716 39.94 44.28 -9.99
N ILE A 717 38.88 45.09 -9.97
CA ILE A 717 37.50 44.58 -9.93
C ILE A 717 37.15 43.75 -11.20
N GLN A 718 37.68 44.12 -12.37
CA GLN A 718 37.45 43.40 -13.62
C GLN A 718 38.18 42.06 -13.65
N GLU A 719 39.46 42.05 -13.28
CA GLU A 719 40.33 40.87 -13.23
C GLU A 719 39.83 39.83 -12.22
N LEU A 720 39.56 40.25 -10.98
CA LEU A 720 39.04 39.35 -9.95
C LEU A 720 37.67 38.76 -10.31
N LYS A 721 36.83 39.50 -11.06
CA LYS A 721 35.59 38.96 -11.61
C LYS A 721 35.83 37.96 -12.74
N SER A 722 36.82 38.17 -13.61
CA SER A 722 37.12 37.20 -14.67
C SER A 722 37.68 35.90 -14.08
N GLU A 723 38.54 35.96 -13.07
CA GLU A 723 39.04 34.77 -12.34
C GLU A 723 37.92 33.99 -11.65
N GLN A 724 37.00 34.66 -10.95
CA GLN A 724 35.87 33.98 -10.29
C GLN A 724 34.89 33.37 -11.31
N ILE A 725 34.69 34.01 -12.47
CA ILE A 725 33.90 33.42 -13.56
C ILE A 725 34.59 32.20 -14.16
N GLN A 726 35.91 32.27 -14.44
CA GLN A 726 36.69 31.13 -14.95
C GLN A 726 36.66 29.96 -13.97
N SER A 727 36.91 30.22 -12.69
CA SER A 727 36.90 29.22 -11.62
C SER A 727 35.54 28.57 -11.44
N LYS A 728 34.45 29.36 -11.48
CA LYS A 728 33.08 28.84 -11.43
C LYS A 728 32.74 27.97 -12.65
N ASN A 729 33.14 28.40 -13.85
CA ASN A 729 32.95 27.62 -15.06
C ASN A 729 33.74 26.30 -15.03
N MET A 730 34.98 26.32 -14.54
CA MET A 730 35.80 25.12 -14.35
C MET A 730 35.16 24.16 -13.34
N LEU A 731 34.69 24.65 -12.20
CA LEU A 731 33.95 23.83 -11.22
C LEU A 731 32.69 23.22 -11.83
N GLN A 732 31.88 24.02 -12.54
CA GLN A 732 30.64 23.54 -13.18
C GLN A 732 30.92 22.48 -14.26
N ASN A 733 31.99 22.62 -15.04
CA ASN A 733 32.41 21.61 -16.00
C ASN A 733 32.84 20.32 -15.29
N LEU A 734 33.68 20.40 -14.25
CA LEU A 734 34.12 19.24 -13.47
C LEU A 734 32.96 18.53 -12.76
N MET A 735 31.94 19.26 -12.30
CA MET A 735 30.71 18.68 -11.75
C MET A 735 29.90 17.95 -12.82
N THR A 736 29.69 18.56 -13.99
CA THR A 736 29.01 17.90 -15.12
C THR A 736 29.70 16.61 -15.52
N THR A 737 31.03 16.63 -15.68
CA THR A 737 31.82 15.43 -16.02
C THR A 737 31.73 14.34 -14.94
N LEU A 738 31.66 14.70 -13.65
CA LEU A 738 31.46 13.71 -12.57
C LEU A 738 30.09 13.03 -12.65
N ASP A 739 29.02 13.75 -12.97
CA ASP A 739 27.69 13.17 -13.14
C ASP A 739 27.57 12.31 -14.41
N ASP A 740 28.20 12.73 -15.53
CA ASP A 740 28.31 11.90 -16.74
C ASP A 740 29.08 10.59 -16.47
N ILE A 741 30.23 10.67 -15.78
CA ILE A 741 31.02 9.50 -15.37
C ILE A 741 30.18 8.58 -14.47
N LYS A 742 29.41 9.13 -13.53
CA LYS A 742 28.53 8.37 -12.63
C LYS A 742 27.46 7.60 -13.41
N VAL A 743 26.73 8.28 -14.32
CA VAL A 743 25.70 7.65 -15.17
C VAL A 743 26.28 6.54 -16.05
N ALA A 744 27.43 6.79 -16.69
CA ALA A 744 28.12 5.80 -17.51
C ALA A 744 28.68 4.63 -16.68
N THR A 745 29.21 4.88 -15.50
CA THR A 745 29.69 3.85 -14.57
C THR A 745 28.54 2.94 -14.14
N ASP A 746 27.39 3.50 -13.80
CA ASP A 746 26.23 2.70 -13.40
C ASP A 746 25.60 1.97 -14.58
N TYR A 747 25.72 2.47 -15.83
CA TYR A 747 25.40 1.70 -17.04
C TYR A 747 26.31 0.46 -17.18
N GLU A 748 27.63 0.62 -17.09
CA GLU A 748 28.58 -0.50 -17.22
C GLU A 748 28.49 -1.50 -16.04
N LYS A 749 28.22 -1.04 -14.81
CA LYS A 749 27.85 -1.91 -13.69
C LYS A 749 26.60 -2.72 -14.01
N ARG A 750 25.56 -2.11 -14.58
CA ARG A 750 24.32 -2.81 -14.97
C ARG A 750 24.57 -3.80 -16.12
N ARG A 751 25.48 -3.53 -17.05
CA ARG A 751 25.95 -4.48 -18.08
C ARG A 751 26.62 -5.71 -17.43
N ARG A 752 27.53 -5.49 -16.46
CA ARG A 752 28.18 -6.54 -15.67
C ARG A 752 27.19 -7.37 -14.84
N ILE A 753 26.29 -6.71 -14.10
CA ILE A 753 25.25 -7.36 -13.28
C ILE A 753 24.30 -8.17 -14.15
N LYS A 754 23.89 -7.66 -15.33
CA LYS A 754 23.07 -8.42 -16.27
C LYS A 754 23.75 -9.72 -16.72
N ARG A 755 25.06 -9.72 -16.98
CA ARG A 755 25.80 -10.97 -17.28
C ARG A 755 25.94 -11.88 -16.05
N ALA A 756 26.20 -11.33 -14.86
CA ALA A 756 26.27 -12.14 -13.64
C ALA A 756 24.93 -12.81 -13.27
N ALA A 757 23.80 -12.17 -13.63
CA ALA A 757 22.45 -12.76 -13.53
C ALA A 757 22.08 -13.68 -14.70
N TYR A 758 22.89 -13.69 -15.77
CA TYR A 758 22.79 -14.57 -16.95
C TYR A 758 24.05 -15.46 -17.04
N ASP A 759 24.44 -16.12 -15.94
CA ASP A 759 25.35 -17.26 -16.01
C ASP A 759 24.57 -18.45 -16.60
N ASN A 760 24.52 -18.46 -17.94
CA ASN A 760 23.61 -19.26 -18.75
C ASN A 760 23.79 -20.76 -18.48
N GLU A 761 22.74 -21.55 -18.70
CA GLU A 761 22.81 -23.01 -18.62
C GLU A 761 23.90 -23.56 -19.57
N ASP A 762 24.11 -22.91 -20.72
CA ASP A 762 25.22 -23.18 -21.61
C ASP A 762 26.60 -22.96 -20.97
N ASP A 763 26.83 -21.78 -20.39
CA ASP A 763 28.14 -21.41 -19.83
C ASP A 763 28.48 -22.27 -18.60
N ARG A 764 27.49 -22.55 -17.75
CA ARG A 764 27.62 -23.50 -16.63
C ARG A 764 28.00 -24.88 -17.14
N TYR A 765 27.28 -25.41 -18.13
CA TYR A 765 27.57 -26.70 -18.75
C TYR A 765 29.00 -26.75 -19.31
N PHE A 766 29.47 -25.72 -20.02
CA PHE A 766 30.84 -25.71 -20.56
C PHE A 766 31.91 -25.64 -19.47
N LYS A 767 31.74 -24.79 -18.43
CA LYS A 767 32.64 -24.74 -17.25
C LYS A 767 32.72 -26.10 -16.54
N ASP A 768 31.58 -26.78 -16.43
CA ASP A 768 31.44 -28.08 -15.79
C ASP A 768 32.05 -29.23 -16.59
N ARG A 769 31.84 -29.28 -17.91
CA ARG A 769 32.52 -30.25 -18.79
C ARG A 769 34.04 -30.07 -18.76
N ALA A 770 34.53 -28.83 -18.88
CA ALA A 770 35.96 -28.54 -18.82
C ALA A 770 36.59 -28.93 -17.46
N THR A 771 35.83 -28.81 -16.37
CA THR A 771 36.28 -29.22 -15.04
C THR A 771 36.27 -30.75 -14.86
N LEU A 772 35.26 -31.45 -15.34
CA LEU A 772 35.22 -32.92 -15.35
C LEU A 772 36.42 -33.51 -16.12
N GLU A 773 36.71 -32.99 -17.31
CA GLU A 773 37.85 -33.44 -18.12
C GLU A 773 39.21 -33.11 -17.47
N ARG A 774 39.32 -31.97 -16.76
CA ARG A 774 40.50 -31.65 -15.95
C ARG A 774 40.72 -32.69 -14.85
N ILE A 775 39.67 -33.04 -14.10
CA ILE A 775 39.73 -34.05 -13.03
C ILE A 775 40.14 -35.41 -13.62
N LYS A 776 39.45 -35.90 -14.65
CA LYS A 776 39.76 -37.19 -15.32
C LYS A 776 41.20 -37.30 -15.84
N LYS A 777 41.80 -36.17 -16.25
CA LYS A 777 43.13 -36.12 -16.86
C LYS A 777 44.28 -35.92 -15.87
N PHE A 778 44.06 -35.20 -14.77
CA PHE A 778 45.13 -34.79 -13.85
C PHE A 778 45.07 -35.48 -12.48
N THR A 779 43.94 -36.05 -12.06
CA THR A 779 43.85 -36.83 -10.82
C THR A 779 44.63 -38.15 -10.94
N GLN A 780 45.59 -38.36 -10.03
CA GLN A 780 46.36 -39.61 -9.96
C GLN A 780 45.61 -40.69 -9.14
N PRO A 781 45.83 -41.99 -9.40
CA PRO A 781 45.31 -43.06 -8.56
C PRO A 781 45.79 -42.93 -7.11
N SER A 782 44.92 -43.23 -6.14
CA SER A 782 45.27 -43.19 -4.72
C SER A 782 46.31 -44.25 -4.37
N SER A 783 47.33 -43.87 -3.60
CA SER A 783 48.34 -44.80 -3.05
C SER A 783 47.85 -45.59 -1.83
N GLN A 784 46.72 -45.18 -1.23
CA GLN A 784 46.03 -45.90 -0.16
C GLN A 784 44.61 -46.31 -0.61
N PRO A 785 44.13 -47.50 -0.25
CA PRO A 785 42.78 -47.93 -0.60
C PRO A 785 41.73 -47.09 0.15
N LEU A 786 40.88 -46.40 -0.61
CA LEU A 786 39.80 -45.58 -0.07
C LEU A 786 38.66 -46.47 0.46
N THR A 787 38.02 -46.02 1.54
CA THR A 787 36.88 -46.65 2.22
C THR A 787 35.55 -45.99 1.81
N SER A 788 34.38 -46.53 2.19
CA SER A 788 33.11 -45.85 1.86
C SER A 788 32.91 -44.57 2.67
N GLU A 789 33.55 -44.49 3.83
CA GLU A 789 33.54 -43.39 4.77
C GLU A 789 34.29 -42.16 4.22
N ASP A 790 35.22 -42.37 3.27
CA ASP A 790 35.93 -41.30 2.56
C ASP A 790 35.02 -40.56 1.56
N PHE A 791 33.86 -41.10 1.19
CA PHE A 791 32.96 -40.54 0.17
C PHE A 791 31.78 -39.79 0.80
N ASN A 792 31.79 -38.46 0.67
CA ASN A 792 30.60 -37.66 0.93
C ASN A 792 29.60 -37.88 -0.22
N HIS A 793 28.57 -38.69 -0.03
CA HIS A 793 27.53 -38.92 -1.05
C HIS A 793 26.51 -37.78 -1.17
N GLY A 794 26.53 -36.81 -0.25
CA GLY A 794 25.57 -35.71 -0.21
C GLY A 794 24.15 -36.17 0.14
N GLU A 795 23.16 -35.78 -0.67
CA GLU A 795 21.75 -36.04 -0.40
C GLU A 795 21.35 -37.50 -0.63
N ALA A 796 20.63 -38.09 0.32
CA ALA A 796 20.22 -39.49 0.27
C ALA A 796 19.06 -39.73 -0.70
N LEU A 797 19.36 -40.30 -1.86
CA LEU A 797 18.37 -40.68 -2.86
C LEU A 797 17.43 -41.80 -2.37
N SER A 798 16.13 -41.61 -2.59
CA SER A 798 15.15 -42.70 -2.56
C SER A 798 15.36 -43.63 -3.77
N ASN A 799 15.00 -44.92 -3.61
CA ASN A 799 15.47 -45.98 -4.53
C ASN A 799 15.16 -45.75 -6.03
N ILE A 800 14.08 -45.03 -6.35
CA ILE A 800 13.76 -44.56 -7.71
C ILE A 800 13.26 -43.11 -7.64
N GLN A 801 13.97 -42.18 -8.26
CA GLN A 801 13.52 -40.80 -8.49
C GLN A 801 13.25 -40.55 -9.98
N ILE A 802 12.32 -39.65 -10.30
CA ILE A 802 12.10 -39.15 -11.66
C ILE A 802 12.47 -37.66 -11.69
N VAL A 803 13.33 -37.27 -12.64
CA VAL A 803 13.71 -35.88 -12.93
C VAL A 803 13.31 -35.60 -14.39
N LYS A 804 12.88 -34.38 -14.70
CA LYS A 804 12.35 -34.02 -16.03
C LYS A 804 12.99 -32.76 -16.59
N ASN A 805 13.02 -32.66 -17.92
CA ASN A 805 13.53 -31.49 -18.65
C ASN A 805 14.99 -31.13 -18.27
N VAL A 806 15.85 -32.14 -18.08
CA VAL A 806 17.28 -31.97 -17.78
C VAL A 806 18.02 -31.67 -19.08
N SER A 807 18.28 -30.39 -19.33
CA SER A 807 18.96 -29.91 -20.53
C SER A 807 20.29 -30.63 -20.80
N LYS A 808 20.58 -30.91 -22.08
CA LYS A 808 21.80 -31.58 -22.56
C LYS A 808 22.07 -32.98 -21.98
N VAL A 809 21.02 -33.65 -21.49
CA VAL A 809 21.05 -35.06 -21.07
C VAL A 809 20.04 -35.86 -21.90
N GLU A 810 20.26 -37.16 -22.03
CA GLU A 810 19.34 -38.07 -22.71
C GLU A 810 18.29 -38.63 -21.74
N SER A 811 17.09 -38.91 -22.25
CA SER A 811 16.10 -39.71 -21.52
C SER A 811 16.63 -41.13 -21.27
N GLY A 812 16.40 -41.68 -20.08
CA GLY A 812 16.94 -42.98 -19.66
C GLY A 812 16.98 -43.19 -18.15
N TYR A 813 17.63 -44.26 -17.71
CA TYR A 813 17.82 -44.64 -16.31
C TYR A 813 19.31 -44.55 -15.95
N TYR A 814 19.63 -43.68 -15.01
CA TYR A 814 20.99 -43.35 -14.57
C TYR A 814 21.25 -43.94 -13.19
N LEU A 815 22.39 -44.61 -13.01
CA LEU A 815 22.82 -45.10 -11.70
C LEU A 815 23.66 -44.03 -11.00
N VAL A 816 22.97 -43.22 -10.19
CA VAL A 816 23.53 -42.07 -9.47
C VAL A 816 24.11 -42.55 -8.14
N ILE A 817 25.32 -42.10 -7.83
CA ILE A 817 26.10 -42.49 -6.64
C ILE A 817 26.29 -41.37 -5.63
N ALA A 818 26.11 -40.10 -6.02
CA ALA A 818 26.12 -38.95 -5.11
C ALA A 818 25.30 -37.78 -5.67
N VAL A 819 24.78 -36.93 -4.77
CA VAL A 819 23.99 -35.74 -5.13
C VAL A 819 24.43 -34.53 -4.31
N HIS A 820 24.90 -33.48 -4.97
CA HIS A 820 25.43 -32.27 -4.33
C HIS A 820 24.80 -30.99 -4.89
N THR A 821 24.55 -30.01 -4.03
CA THR A 821 24.23 -28.63 -4.44
C THR A 821 25.49 -27.78 -4.64
N ASP A 822 26.56 -28.08 -3.91
CA ASP A 822 27.84 -27.36 -3.98
C ASP A 822 28.82 -27.94 -5.02
N VAL A 823 29.56 -27.03 -5.67
CA VAL A 823 30.55 -27.32 -6.72
C VAL A 823 31.82 -27.96 -6.15
N ALA A 824 32.31 -27.51 -4.99
CA ALA A 824 33.52 -28.05 -4.39
C ALA A 824 33.29 -29.47 -3.81
N GLN A 825 32.12 -29.74 -3.22
CA GLN A 825 31.72 -31.10 -2.81
C GLN A 825 31.62 -32.04 -4.02
N ARG A 826 31.00 -31.59 -5.12
CA ARG A 826 30.94 -32.34 -6.39
C ARG A 826 32.34 -32.68 -6.88
N ASP A 827 33.21 -31.68 -7.01
CA ASP A 827 34.56 -31.87 -7.57
C ASP A 827 35.43 -32.76 -6.67
N ALA A 828 35.34 -32.61 -5.35
CA ALA A 828 36.02 -33.49 -4.39
C ALA A 828 35.54 -34.95 -4.47
N PHE A 829 34.24 -35.20 -4.73
CA PHE A 829 33.73 -36.55 -4.97
C PHE A 829 34.25 -37.13 -6.29
N LEU A 830 34.24 -36.33 -7.37
CA LEU A 830 34.76 -36.73 -8.68
C LEU A 830 36.26 -37.08 -8.60
N GLU A 831 37.07 -36.25 -7.95
CA GLU A 831 38.50 -36.51 -7.73
C GLU A 831 38.71 -37.81 -6.93
N LYS A 832 38.01 -38.00 -5.80
CA LYS A 832 38.12 -39.24 -5.01
C LYS A 832 37.70 -40.48 -5.80
N ALA A 833 36.68 -40.39 -6.66
CA ALA A 833 36.21 -41.51 -7.47
C ALA A 833 37.19 -41.85 -8.61
N VAL A 834 37.77 -40.85 -9.28
CA VAL A 834 38.84 -41.06 -10.28
C VAL A 834 40.10 -41.63 -9.61
N ALA A 835 40.47 -41.15 -8.42
CA ALA A 835 41.57 -41.69 -7.62
C ALA A 835 41.31 -43.14 -7.15
N ALA A 836 40.04 -43.50 -6.90
CA ALA A 836 39.58 -44.88 -6.68
C ALA A 836 39.42 -45.70 -7.99
N GLY A 837 39.89 -45.17 -9.12
CA GLY A 837 39.95 -45.87 -10.41
C GLY A 837 38.71 -45.74 -11.31
N GLN A 838 37.70 -44.96 -10.95
CA GLN A 838 36.50 -44.78 -11.78
C GLN A 838 36.64 -43.63 -12.78
N LYS A 839 37.08 -43.96 -13.99
CA LYS A 839 37.32 -42.98 -15.07
C LYS A 839 36.06 -42.61 -15.86
N ASP A 840 35.05 -43.47 -15.85
CA ASP A 840 33.82 -43.28 -16.61
C ASP A 840 32.77 -42.44 -15.84
N ILE A 841 33.15 -41.92 -14.67
CA ILE A 841 32.31 -41.02 -13.88
C ILE A 841 31.90 -39.78 -14.66
N ASN A 842 30.67 -39.33 -14.42
CA ASN A 842 30.05 -38.22 -15.10
C ASN A 842 29.02 -37.58 -14.14
N PHE A 843 28.46 -36.44 -14.52
CA PHE A 843 27.36 -35.83 -13.79
C PHE A 843 26.48 -35.00 -14.72
N PHE A 844 25.24 -34.77 -14.29
CA PHE A 844 24.38 -33.73 -14.84
C PHE A 844 23.97 -32.74 -13.75
N PHE A 845 23.53 -31.55 -14.16
CA PHE A 845 22.92 -30.55 -13.28
C PHE A 845 21.44 -30.43 -13.63
N ASP A 846 20.56 -30.57 -12.65
CA ASP A 846 19.15 -30.22 -12.81
C ASP A 846 18.93 -28.79 -12.31
N VAL A 847 18.53 -27.89 -13.22
CA VAL A 847 18.22 -26.49 -12.89
C VAL A 847 17.04 -26.38 -11.91
N ASN A 848 16.06 -27.29 -11.99
CA ASN A 848 14.83 -27.23 -11.19
C ASN A 848 15.10 -27.46 -9.70
N THR A 849 15.93 -28.46 -9.36
CA THR A 849 16.36 -28.72 -7.97
C THR A 849 17.69 -28.06 -7.60
N SER A 850 18.42 -27.49 -8.56
CA SER A 850 19.78 -26.96 -8.43
C SER A 850 20.78 -27.96 -7.83
N LYS A 851 20.73 -29.21 -8.32
CA LYS A 851 21.55 -30.33 -7.85
C LYS A 851 22.38 -30.96 -8.96
N TYR A 852 23.63 -31.29 -8.64
CA TYR A 852 24.51 -32.16 -9.42
C TYR A 852 24.26 -33.63 -9.05
N TYR A 853 23.86 -34.44 -10.02
CA TYR A 853 23.67 -35.88 -9.87
C TYR A 853 24.85 -36.60 -10.52
N ILE A 854 25.68 -37.24 -9.71
CA ILE A 854 26.92 -37.91 -10.16
C ILE A 854 26.65 -39.38 -10.45
N TYR A 855 26.97 -39.86 -11.66
CA TYR A 855 26.70 -41.21 -12.15
C TYR A 855 27.89 -41.79 -12.91
N TYR A 856 27.84 -43.08 -13.27
CA TYR A 856 28.79 -43.68 -14.22
C TYR A 856 28.18 -44.73 -15.18
N GLU A 857 26.92 -45.13 -14.96
CA GLU A 857 26.19 -46.08 -15.82
C GLU A 857 24.84 -45.47 -16.24
N LYS A 858 24.47 -45.63 -17.52
CA LYS A 858 23.17 -45.28 -18.13
C LYS A 858 22.59 -46.54 -18.80
N TYR A 859 21.30 -46.76 -18.66
CA TYR A 859 20.53 -47.78 -19.37
C TYR A 859 19.24 -47.19 -19.95
N ASP A 860 18.80 -47.67 -21.09
CA ASP A 860 17.52 -47.25 -21.68
C ASP A 860 16.34 -48.09 -21.10
N GLY A 861 16.61 -49.32 -20.65
CA GLY A 861 15.64 -50.23 -20.03
C GLY A 861 15.71 -50.29 -18.50
N ILE A 862 14.56 -50.15 -17.83
CA ILE A 862 14.46 -50.25 -16.35
C ILE A 862 14.89 -51.62 -15.79
N GLY A 863 14.69 -52.70 -16.55
CA GLY A 863 15.11 -54.05 -16.14
C GLY A 863 16.62 -54.22 -16.10
N GLU A 864 17.33 -53.63 -17.07
CA GLU A 864 18.79 -53.59 -17.13
C GLU A 864 19.34 -52.71 -16.01
N ALA A 865 18.80 -51.49 -15.87
CA ALA A 865 19.16 -50.55 -14.80
C ALA A 865 19.00 -51.19 -13.41
N LYS A 866 17.90 -51.92 -13.18
CA LYS A 866 17.69 -52.60 -11.90
C LYS A 866 18.68 -53.77 -11.71
N THR A 867 18.89 -54.58 -12.74
CA THR A 867 19.85 -55.71 -12.66
C THR A 867 21.27 -55.22 -12.41
N ALA A 868 21.66 -54.09 -13.00
CA ALA A 868 22.94 -53.43 -12.73
C ALA A 868 23.00 -52.87 -11.30
N LEU A 869 21.97 -52.13 -10.84
CA LEU A 869 21.88 -51.61 -9.47
C LEU A 869 22.01 -52.73 -8.42
N ASP A 870 21.23 -53.81 -8.56
CA ASP A 870 21.19 -54.92 -7.60
C ASP A 870 22.52 -55.70 -7.56
N ASN A 871 23.31 -55.72 -8.65
CA ASN A 871 24.63 -56.34 -8.73
C ASN A 871 25.80 -55.40 -8.34
N ASN A 872 25.68 -54.09 -8.59
CA ASN A 872 26.77 -53.13 -8.43
C ASN A 872 26.76 -52.37 -7.09
N LYS A 873 25.60 -52.18 -6.45
CA LYS A 873 25.46 -51.33 -5.26
C LYS A 873 26.30 -51.84 -4.09
N GLY A 874 27.23 -51.00 -3.62
CA GLY A 874 28.14 -51.32 -2.51
C GLY A 874 29.28 -52.28 -2.85
N ASN A 875 29.49 -52.64 -4.12
CA ASN A 875 30.64 -53.47 -4.51
C ASN A 875 31.97 -52.69 -4.55
N LYS A 876 31.92 -51.35 -4.44
CA LYS A 876 33.08 -50.44 -4.39
C LYS A 876 32.84 -49.28 -3.41
N PRO A 877 33.92 -48.65 -2.88
CA PRO A 877 33.81 -47.55 -1.92
C PRO A 877 32.85 -46.42 -2.33
N TYR A 878 32.90 -45.99 -3.59
CA TYR A 878 32.11 -44.88 -4.12
C TYR A 878 30.66 -45.20 -4.48
N ASN A 879 30.18 -46.45 -4.35
CA ASN A 879 28.83 -46.84 -4.80
C ASN A 879 27.93 -47.46 -3.72
N SER A 880 28.28 -47.34 -2.43
CA SER A 880 27.46 -47.82 -1.30
C SER A 880 26.07 -47.17 -1.22
N LYS A 881 25.94 -45.92 -1.66
CA LYS A 881 24.67 -45.16 -1.70
C LYS A 881 23.99 -45.11 -3.08
N MET A 882 24.43 -45.95 -4.04
CA MET A 882 23.88 -45.95 -5.40
C MET A 882 22.34 -46.07 -5.43
N ALA A 883 21.69 -45.28 -6.29
CA ALA A 883 20.24 -45.32 -6.53
C ALA A 883 19.94 -45.08 -8.02
N MET A 884 18.69 -45.32 -8.43
CA MET A 884 18.26 -45.15 -9.82
C MET A 884 17.51 -43.83 -10.01
N VAL A 885 17.95 -43.03 -10.99
CA VAL A 885 17.25 -41.81 -11.39
C VAL A 885 16.80 -41.95 -12.84
N LYS A 886 15.49 -41.82 -13.08
CA LYS A 886 14.92 -41.76 -14.42
C LYS A 886 14.90 -40.31 -14.90
N ILE A 887 15.41 -40.06 -16.10
CA ILE A 887 15.31 -38.77 -16.79
C ILE A 887 14.22 -38.85 -17.86
N GLU A 888 13.31 -37.86 -17.86
CA GLU A 888 12.26 -37.68 -18.86
C GLU A 888 12.39 -36.29 -19.52
N ASN A 889 12.99 -36.30 -20.71
CA ASN A 889 13.12 -35.19 -21.66
C ASN A 889 12.36 -35.49 -22.95
#